data_AF-A0A8X6JCK1-F1
#
_entry.id   AF-A0A8X6JCK1-F1
#
_cell.length_a   1.000
_cell.length_b   1.000
_cell.length_c   1.000
_cell.angle_alpha   90.00
_cell.angle_beta   90.00
_cell.angle_gamma   90.00
#
_symmetry.space_group_name_H-M   'P 1'
#
loop_
_entity.id
_entity.type
_entity.pdbx_description
1 polymer ?
#
loop_
_entity_poly.entity_id
_entity_poly.type
_entity_poly.pdbx_seq_one_letter_code
_entity_poly.pdbx_strand_id
1 'polypeptide(L)'
;MAYATRPKDIRSIVISWSILAGRSSLIFYEVVKRHIMKSEIVITGISGRFPESEDVAEFRRNLYQKKDLVTESKKRWEPGLYGLPKRLGQLKDISKFDNEFFGVSEKEALFFNPQGRMLLETTYEAIVDAGYNPDELRGRNIGVFVGNSYIDTHEFLLRDAESINENVAPGCVNGLLANNISHVFDFKGTSAVGDSACSSGLLALNLAVQSILRGEVEAAVVGGSNLCLRPGTSIQFLRLGPVSDEGVCRTFDTDAKGYVRSEAVVSIFLQKSDVARRKYATIIHIKTNTDGYKDNGITYPSIEGQRSLLQDVYQECKLSPSQISYIETHGTGTIVGDPVEVSAIADVFCPGREEPLWIGSVKSNMGHAEPAAGLCGLIKVLICMENSLLAPNLHFHKPIPSIPALNSGEIRVPTYSMPWKADYAGLSAFGFGGVNSHMVLKSNGDAMKQYPDSALPQLVLYCGRTQESVQYLFDYLLTSALSREFFALLHKSAYSRSTVKPYRGYKILQKDEEISKIKRVKIEKRPVWYLFNCTGEQRTSISKDIMEIKVFANSIKKSAKTLKPYGLDLIDLVMNQGKTKTREREIASAYSSIIATQIALVDTLNAVGIEPSGFIGQGVAELLCGYVDGSLTAKQVTLAAYWIAKTLEETKLEAGGMLDINESWCEIHKCCPNDICLSRHLAEDFVTVSGPKSSIKLLVDKMQAENILTEEVKSYGYALHCRRMYAATESLQKTLEKIMANPKPRSSRWMSSSYNESNCNSAKLADACYFVHNLVSPILLSQALLHIPKNAIVIEISPRALSRNVLNHETEHIIFLEKDVDPTVSVLSCIGSLYTDN
;
A
#
# COMPACT_ATOMS: atom_id res chain seq x y z
N MET A 1 9.58 5.08 40.17
CA MET A 1 9.18 6.48 40.47
C MET A 1 9.71 7.38 39.37
N ALA A 2 8.87 8.32 38.92
CA ALA A 2 9.07 9.37 37.90
C ALA A 2 9.21 8.95 36.42
N TYR A 3 8.06 9.01 35.73
CA TYR A 3 7.86 8.99 34.28
C TYR A 3 8.38 10.29 33.63
N ALA A 4 9.09 10.18 32.49
CA ALA A 4 9.30 11.29 31.57
C ALA A 4 8.44 11.08 30.32
N THR A 5 7.28 11.75 30.29
CA THR A 5 6.40 11.86 29.13
C THR A 5 6.96 12.87 28.14
N ARG A 6 7.06 12.47 26.86
CA ARG A 6 7.29 13.41 25.74
C ARG A 6 6.10 14.39 25.66
N PRO A 7 6.30 15.70 25.40
CA PRO A 7 5.18 16.64 25.32
C PRO A 7 4.37 16.39 24.04
N LYS A 8 3.04 16.24 24.19
CA LYS A 8 2.07 16.03 23.11
C LYS A 8 1.54 17.31 22.47
N ASP A 9 2.07 18.48 22.80
CA ASP A 9 1.47 19.74 22.34
C ASP A 9 2.50 20.81 22.01
N ILE A 10 2.63 21.14 20.72
CA ILE A 10 3.47 22.23 20.20
C ILE A 10 3.08 23.58 20.83
N ARG A 11 1.83 23.76 21.29
CA ARG A 11 1.40 24.98 21.98
C ARG A 11 2.15 25.23 23.29
N SER A 12 2.54 24.17 24.00
CA SER A 12 3.24 24.29 25.29
C SER A 12 4.69 24.78 25.15
N ILE A 13 5.35 24.46 24.02
CA ILE A 13 6.72 24.92 23.71
C ILE A 13 6.71 26.41 23.33
N VAL A 14 5.68 26.88 22.63
CA VAL A 14 5.57 28.27 22.16
C VAL A 14 5.24 29.23 23.31
N ILE A 15 4.46 28.80 24.30
CA ILE A 15 4.09 29.64 25.46
C ILE A 15 5.27 29.76 26.45
N SER A 16 6.05 28.70 26.65
CA SER A 16 7.21 28.74 27.56
C SER A 16 8.33 29.66 27.08
N TRP A 17 8.45 29.93 25.78
CA TRP A 17 9.48 30.80 25.21
C TRP A 17 9.03 32.26 25.03
N SER A 18 7.72 32.52 24.99
CA SER A 18 7.19 33.88 24.79
C SER A 18 7.24 34.75 26.05
N ILE A 19 7.40 34.15 27.24
CA ILE A 19 7.57 34.89 28.50
C ILE A 19 9.02 35.42 28.68
N LEU A 20 9.99 34.93 27.90
CA LEU A 20 11.42 35.24 28.09
C LEU A 20 12.07 36.12 27.00
N ALA A 21 11.40 36.43 25.89
CA ALA A 21 12.00 37.22 24.81
C ALA A 21 11.03 38.21 24.15
N GLY A 22 11.20 39.49 24.47
CA GLY A 22 10.49 40.61 23.82
C GLY A 22 10.89 40.80 22.35
N ARG A 23 9.97 41.41 21.58
CA ARG A 23 9.98 41.79 20.14
C ARG A 23 10.37 40.72 19.10
N SER A 24 11.27 39.79 19.39
CA SER A 24 11.66 38.67 18.50
C SER A 24 10.60 37.56 18.44
N SER A 25 9.73 37.46 19.45
CA SER A 25 8.62 36.52 19.50
C SER A 25 7.48 36.88 18.54
N LEU A 26 7.26 38.16 18.23
CA LEU A 26 6.25 38.58 17.24
C LEU A 26 6.67 38.20 15.82
N ILE A 27 7.94 38.42 15.47
CA ILE A 27 8.48 38.03 14.16
C ILE A 27 8.51 36.51 14.02
N PHE A 28 8.87 35.76 15.06
CA PHE A 28 8.81 34.30 15.02
C PHE A 28 7.35 33.79 14.98
N TYR A 29 6.43 34.45 15.69
CA TYR A 29 5.01 34.12 15.62
C TYR A 29 4.42 34.44 14.25
N GLU A 30 4.77 35.56 13.60
CA GLU A 30 4.33 35.91 12.25
C GLU A 30 5.05 35.12 11.15
N VAL A 31 6.31 34.73 11.35
CA VAL A 31 7.03 33.81 10.48
C VAL A 31 6.45 32.42 10.62
N VAL A 32 6.10 31.94 11.82
CA VAL A 32 5.39 30.67 12.02
C VAL A 32 3.94 30.79 11.53
N LYS A 33 3.24 31.93 11.65
CA LYS A 33 1.93 32.16 11.04
C LYS A 33 1.99 32.22 9.51
N ARG A 34 3.11 32.69 8.94
CA ARG A 34 3.42 32.69 7.50
C ARG A 34 4.04 31.36 7.04
N HIS A 35 4.62 30.54 7.90
CA HIS A 35 5.06 29.16 7.60
C HIS A 35 3.91 28.16 7.79
N ILE A 36 2.94 28.49 8.64
CA ILE A 36 1.52 28.09 8.56
C ILE A 36 0.87 28.91 7.42
N MET A 37 1.58 29.11 6.30
CA MET A 37 0.91 29.29 5.02
C MET A 37 0.10 28.02 4.83
N LYS A 38 -1.23 28.19 4.80
CA LYS A 38 -2.23 27.13 4.66
C LYS A 38 -1.74 26.09 3.65
N SER A 39 -1.33 24.91 4.14
CA SER A 39 -1.02 23.77 3.27
C SER A 39 -2.16 23.63 2.27
N GLU A 40 -1.82 23.61 0.97
CA GLU A 40 -2.80 23.56 -0.11
C GLU A 40 -3.70 22.33 0.07
N ILE A 41 -4.97 22.43 -0.32
CA ILE A 41 -5.89 21.29 -0.27
C ILE A 41 -5.83 20.57 -1.61
N VAL A 42 -5.57 19.28 -1.55
CA VAL A 42 -5.40 18.43 -2.72
C VAL A 42 -6.42 17.31 -2.72
N ILE A 43 -6.86 16.94 -3.92
CA ILE A 43 -7.65 15.73 -4.15
C ILE A 43 -6.66 14.58 -4.26
N THR A 44 -6.73 13.66 -3.32
CA THR A 44 -5.71 12.60 -3.17
C THR A 44 -6.18 11.25 -3.67
N GLY A 45 -7.49 10.99 -3.65
CA GLY A 45 -8.07 9.74 -4.12
C GLY A 45 -9.48 9.92 -4.65
N ILE A 46 -9.85 9.11 -5.63
CA ILE A 46 -11.12 9.19 -6.35
C ILE A 46 -11.72 7.80 -6.58
N SER A 47 -13.04 7.68 -6.47
CA SER A 47 -13.77 6.53 -6.99
C SER A 47 -15.20 6.91 -7.39
N GLY A 48 -15.83 6.07 -8.22
CA GLY A 48 -17.24 6.19 -8.51
C GLY A 48 -17.78 5.07 -9.39
N ARG A 49 -19.11 4.98 -9.41
CA ARG A 49 -19.92 4.22 -10.36
C ARG A 49 -20.65 5.21 -11.26
N PHE A 50 -20.60 4.98 -12.56
CA PHE A 50 -21.21 5.84 -13.58
C PHE A 50 -22.05 4.97 -14.54
N PRO A 51 -22.90 5.57 -15.39
CA PRO A 51 -23.66 4.81 -16.35
C PRO A 51 -22.76 3.95 -17.22
N GLU A 52 -23.08 2.66 -17.34
CA GLU A 52 -22.29 1.71 -18.12
C GLU A 52 -20.78 1.67 -17.76
N SER A 53 -20.43 2.03 -16.51
CA SER A 53 -19.06 2.05 -15.97
C SER A 53 -19.01 1.66 -14.48
N GLU A 54 -18.40 0.51 -14.18
CA GLU A 54 -18.23 0.01 -12.80
C GLU A 54 -17.12 0.73 -12.01
N ASP A 55 -16.24 1.47 -12.68
CA ASP A 55 -15.16 2.20 -12.02
C ASP A 55 -14.68 3.40 -12.86
N VAL A 56 -13.79 4.20 -12.28
CA VAL A 56 -13.19 5.38 -12.93
C VAL A 56 -12.36 4.99 -14.16
N ALA A 57 -11.76 3.80 -14.21
CA ALA A 57 -10.96 3.36 -15.34
C ALA A 57 -11.83 3.01 -16.55
N GLU A 58 -12.97 2.35 -16.34
CA GLU A 58 -13.98 2.10 -17.36
C GLU A 58 -14.62 3.40 -17.82
N PHE A 59 -14.94 4.31 -16.90
CA PHE A 59 -15.48 5.62 -17.24
C PHE A 59 -14.50 6.41 -18.11
N ARG A 60 -13.20 6.44 -17.76
CA ARG A 60 -12.15 7.03 -18.58
C ARG A 60 -12.10 6.43 -19.98
N ARG A 61 -12.11 5.09 -20.11
CA ARG A 61 -12.09 4.42 -21.43
C ARG A 61 -13.29 4.86 -22.27
N ASN A 62 -14.48 4.84 -21.68
CA ASN A 62 -15.72 5.23 -22.32
C ASN A 62 -15.72 6.69 -22.81
N LEU A 63 -15.22 7.62 -21.99
CA LEU A 63 -15.08 9.03 -22.34
C LEU A 63 -14.23 9.22 -23.60
N TYR A 64 -13.03 8.63 -23.65
CA TYR A 64 -12.13 8.78 -24.80
C TYR A 64 -12.57 7.99 -26.04
N GLN A 65 -13.31 6.90 -25.86
CA GLN A 65 -13.91 6.14 -26.96
C GLN A 65 -15.18 6.78 -27.53
N LYS A 66 -15.61 7.94 -27.00
CA LYS A 66 -16.86 8.60 -27.39
C LYS A 66 -18.09 7.70 -27.24
N LYS A 67 -18.08 6.81 -26.26
CA LYS A 67 -19.23 5.95 -25.98
C LYS A 67 -20.31 6.77 -25.28
N ASP A 68 -21.51 6.76 -25.84
CA ASP A 68 -22.70 7.33 -25.20
C ASP A 68 -23.18 6.35 -24.11
N LEU A 69 -23.20 6.81 -22.87
CA LEU A 69 -23.49 6.00 -21.68
C LEU A 69 -24.96 6.09 -21.26
N VAL A 70 -25.76 6.86 -21.99
CA VAL A 70 -27.21 6.91 -21.83
C VAL A 70 -27.82 5.85 -22.73
N THR A 71 -28.52 4.87 -22.15
CA THR A 71 -29.03 3.72 -22.90
C THR A 71 -30.55 3.60 -22.81
N GLU A 72 -31.15 2.87 -23.74
CA GLU A 72 -32.54 2.43 -23.63
C GLU A 72 -32.56 1.05 -22.96
N SER A 73 -33.08 0.96 -21.73
CA SER A 73 -33.11 -0.28 -20.97
C SER A 73 -34.27 -0.36 -19.98
N LYS A 74 -34.71 -1.60 -19.70
CA LYS A 74 -35.76 -1.94 -18.73
C LYS A 74 -35.25 -2.04 -17.28
N LYS A 75 -33.97 -1.73 -17.01
CA LYS A 75 -33.32 -1.85 -15.68
C LYS A 75 -34.01 -1.06 -14.54
N ARG A 76 -34.77 -0.02 -14.84
CA ARG A 76 -35.53 0.79 -13.84
C ARG A 76 -37.03 0.70 -14.05
N TRP A 77 -37.46 0.94 -15.28
CA TRP A 77 -38.84 0.82 -15.72
C TRP A 77 -38.89 0.60 -17.24
N GLU A 78 -40.07 0.30 -17.77
CA GLU A 78 -40.29 0.15 -19.21
C GLU A 78 -39.97 1.45 -19.97
N PRO A 79 -39.12 1.43 -21.02
CA PRO A 79 -38.85 2.62 -21.84
C PRO A 79 -40.14 3.23 -22.39
N GLY A 80 -40.33 4.54 -22.22
CA GLY A 80 -41.56 5.23 -22.64
C GLY A 80 -42.69 5.21 -21.60
N LEU A 81 -42.50 4.60 -20.42
CA LEU A 81 -43.51 4.54 -19.37
C LEU A 81 -44.01 5.96 -19.02
N TYR A 82 -45.33 6.17 -19.05
CA TYR A 82 -45.98 7.47 -18.83
C TYR A 82 -45.52 8.61 -19.77
N GLY A 83 -45.00 8.28 -20.95
CA GLY A 83 -44.46 9.27 -21.89
C GLY A 83 -43.05 9.77 -21.52
N LEU A 84 -42.38 9.14 -20.55
CA LEU A 84 -40.99 9.44 -20.22
C LEU A 84 -40.06 9.15 -21.41
N PRO A 85 -38.93 9.86 -21.53
CA PRO A 85 -37.90 9.51 -22.50
C PRO A 85 -37.48 8.04 -22.37
N LYS A 86 -37.24 7.39 -23.50
CA LYS A 86 -36.84 5.98 -23.54
C LYS A 86 -35.43 5.74 -22.99
N ARG A 87 -34.60 6.78 -22.97
CA ARG A 87 -33.20 6.72 -22.61
C ARG A 87 -32.95 7.26 -21.21
N LEU A 88 -32.04 6.63 -20.48
CA LEU A 88 -31.63 7.01 -19.12
C LEU A 88 -30.15 6.66 -18.92
N GLY A 89 -29.39 7.49 -18.22
CA GLY A 89 -28.05 7.10 -17.75
C GLY A 89 -28.18 6.15 -16.57
N GLN A 90 -27.91 4.86 -16.76
CA GLN A 90 -28.17 3.84 -15.74
C GLN A 90 -26.89 3.16 -15.30
N LEU A 91 -26.71 3.02 -13.98
CA LEU A 91 -25.66 2.14 -13.45
C LEU A 91 -25.89 0.70 -13.92
N LYS A 92 -24.80 -0.03 -14.11
CA LYS A 92 -24.84 -1.42 -14.56
C LYS A 92 -25.60 -2.31 -13.58
N ASP A 93 -25.31 -2.18 -12.29
CA ASP A 93 -25.92 -2.93 -11.20
C ASP A 93 -26.07 -2.05 -9.97
N ILE A 94 -27.15 -2.25 -9.21
CA ILE A 94 -27.43 -1.57 -7.93
C ILE A 94 -27.74 -2.56 -6.80
N SER A 95 -27.70 -3.87 -7.09
CA SER A 95 -28.08 -4.95 -6.18
C SER A 95 -26.92 -5.45 -5.32
N LYS A 96 -25.68 -5.30 -5.78
CA LYS A 96 -24.46 -5.80 -5.14
C LYS A 96 -24.07 -4.96 -3.93
N PHE A 97 -23.52 -5.63 -2.91
CA PHE A 97 -22.88 -5.01 -1.74
C PHE A 97 -22.13 -6.08 -0.93
N ASP A 98 -20.86 -5.83 -0.57
CA ASP A 98 -20.10 -6.70 0.35
C ASP A 98 -20.41 -6.34 1.81
N ASN A 99 -21.58 -6.77 2.30
CA ASN A 99 -22.08 -6.40 3.62
C ASN A 99 -21.18 -6.91 4.76
N GLU A 100 -20.64 -8.14 4.63
CA GLU A 100 -19.69 -8.69 5.60
C GLU A 100 -18.45 -7.80 5.71
N PHE A 101 -17.97 -7.25 4.58
CA PHE A 101 -16.80 -6.38 4.60
C PHE A 101 -16.99 -5.12 5.43
N PHE A 102 -18.16 -4.51 5.33
CA PHE A 102 -18.50 -3.28 6.05
C PHE A 102 -19.11 -3.52 7.43
N GLY A 103 -19.18 -4.78 7.90
CA GLY A 103 -19.74 -5.13 9.20
C GLY A 103 -21.25 -4.89 9.30
N VAL A 104 -21.96 -4.94 8.16
CA VAL A 104 -23.41 -4.79 8.07
C VAL A 104 -24.04 -6.18 8.05
N SER A 105 -24.97 -6.46 8.97
CA SER A 105 -25.65 -7.75 9.00
C SER A 105 -26.49 -7.98 7.74
N GLU A 106 -26.74 -9.24 7.38
CA GLU A 106 -27.58 -9.56 6.22
C GLU A 106 -28.98 -8.94 6.33
N LYS A 107 -29.55 -8.88 7.54
CA LYS A 107 -30.86 -8.27 7.79
C LYS A 107 -30.85 -6.77 7.52
N GLU A 108 -29.82 -6.05 7.97
CA GLU A 108 -29.67 -4.62 7.70
C GLU A 108 -29.41 -4.36 6.21
N ALA A 109 -28.56 -5.17 5.57
CA ALA A 109 -28.17 -5.02 4.17
C ALA A 109 -29.34 -5.08 3.18
N LEU A 110 -30.40 -5.82 3.51
CA LEU A 110 -31.64 -5.90 2.72
C LEU A 110 -32.42 -4.58 2.68
N PHE A 111 -32.37 -3.80 3.77
CA PHE A 111 -33.04 -2.50 3.90
C PHE A 111 -32.08 -1.31 3.72
N PHE A 112 -30.80 -1.57 3.46
CA PHE A 112 -29.81 -0.53 3.24
C PHE A 112 -29.98 0.07 1.85
N ASN A 113 -30.19 1.39 1.79
CA ASN A 113 -30.31 2.13 0.55
C ASN A 113 -29.13 1.83 -0.40
N PRO A 114 -29.39 1.47 -1.68
CA PRO A 114 -28.33 1.19 -2.65
C PRO A 114 -27.29 2.32 -2.83
N GLN A 115 -27.70 3.58 -2.70
CA GLN A 115 -26.77 4.72 -2.69
C GLN A 115 -25.80 4.64 -1.52
N GLY A 116 -26.29 4.34 -0.32
CA GLY A 116 -25.47 4.17 0.88
C GLY A 116 -24.48 3.00 0.76
N ARG A 117 -24.94 1.88 0.20
CA ARG A 117 -24.09 0.70 -0.07
C ARG A 117 -22.91 1.04 -0.98
N MET A 118 -23.19 1.68 -2.13
CA MET A 118 -22.15 2.11 -3.06
C MET A 118 -21.28 3.25 -2.52
N LEU A 119 -21.82 4.13 -1.67
CA LEU A 119 -21.03 5.19 -1.01
C LEU A 119 -19.99 4.58 -0.06
N LEU A 120 -20.32 3.51 0.66
CA LEU A 120 -19.35 2.78 1.48
C LEU A 120 -18.22 2.18 0.63
N GLU A 121 -18.56 1.50 -0.47
CA GLU A 121 -17.59 0.93 -1.42
C GLU A 121 -16.70 1.98 -2.06
N THR A 122 -17.31 3.02 -2.66
CA THR A 122 -16.55 4.08 -3.34
C THR A 122 -15.72 4.91 -2.36
N THR A 123 -16.15 5.07 -1.11
CA THR A 123 -15.31 5.72 -0.08
C THR A 123 -14.09 4.87 0.25
N TYR A 124 -14.27 3.57 0.46
CA TYR A 124 -13.16 2.65 0.69
C TYR A 124 -12.15 2.70 -0.48
N GLU A 125 -12.65 2.64 -1.71
CA GLU A 125 -11.84 2.71 -2.94
C GLU A 125 -11.09 4.03 -3.05
N ALA A 126 -11.73 5.17 -2.77
CA ALA A 126 -11.09 6.48 -2.80
C ALA A 126 -9.97 6.62 -1.75
N ILE A 127 -10.12 6.01 -0.57
CA ILE A 127 -9.08 6.00 0.47
C ILE A 127 -7.88 5.14 0.04
N VAL A 128 -8.16 3.96 -0.53
CA VAL A 128 -7.11 3.06 -1.06
C VAL A 128 -6.38 3.70 -2.24
N ASP A 129 -7.10 4.37 -3.13
CA ASP A 129 -6.54 5.11 -4.26
C ASP A 129 -5.62 6.26 -3.80
N ALA A 130 -5.97 6.92 -2.69
CA ALA A 130 -5.10 7.89 -2.00
C ALA A 130 -3.86 7.25 -1.34
N GLY A 131 -3.72 5.91 -1.39
CA GLY A 131 -2.58 5.17 -0.89
C GLY A 131 -2.63 4.88 0.61
N TYR A 132 -3.80 4.91 1.23
CA TYR A 132 -4.00 4.62 2.66
C TYR A 132 -4.72 3.29 2.86
N ASN A 133 -4.33 2.55 3.90
CA ASN A 133 -5.22 1.56 4.48
C ASN A 133 -6.24 2.30 5.37
N PRO A 134 -7.56 2.11 5.20
CA PRO A 134 -8.57 2.72 6.07
C PRO A 134 -8.37 2.48 7.57
N ASP A 135 -7.74 1.37 7.96
CA ASP A 135 -7.38 1.08 9.36
C ASP A 135 -6.45 2.16 9.95
N GLU A 136 -5.58 2.78 9.14
CA GLU A 136 -4.69 3.89 9.55
C GLU A 136 -5.47 5.18 9.86
N LEU A 137 -6.72 5.26 9.39
CA LEU A 137 -7.56 6.44 9.49
C LEU A 137 -8.65 6.34 10.56
N ARG A 138 -8.81 5.17 11.18
CA ARG A 138 -9.80 4.97 12.25
C ARG A 138 -9.49 5.86 13.46
N GLY A 139 -10.53 6.43 14.05
CA GLY A 139 -10.45 7.32 15.21
C GLY A 139 -9.94 8.73 14.90
N ARG A 140 -9.61 9.03 13.64
CA ARG A 140 -9.09 10.33 13.22
C ARG A 140 -10.18 11.36 12.97
N ASN A 141 -9.80 12.64 13.00
CA ASN A 141 -10.71 13.76 12.83
C ASN A 141 -10.98 14.04 11.34
N ILE A 142 -11.56 13.05 10.66
CA ILE A 142 -11.90 13.10 9.23
C ILE A 142 -13.37 13.48 9.07
N GLY A 143 -13.65 14.49 8.24
CA GLY A 143 -15.01 14.90 7.92
C GLY A 143 -15.63 14.05 6.80
N VAL A 144 -16.95 13.97 6.77
CA VAL A 144 -17.72 13.31 5.70
C VAL A 144 -18.84 14.24 5.26
N PHE A 145 -18.85 14.60 3.97
CA PHE A 145 -19.83 15.50 3.38
C PHE A 145 -20.44 14.87 2.14
N VAL A 146 -21.74 14.60 2.15
CA VAL A 146 -22.43 13.93 1.03
C VAL A 146 -23.44 14.88 0.39
N GLY A 147 -23.38 15.04 -0.93
CA GLY A 147 -24.40 15.72 -1.72
C GLY A 147 -25.48 14.74 -2.17
N ASN A 148 -26.72 14.89 -1.68
CA ASN A 148 -27.84 14.02 -2.05
C ASN A 148 -29.19 14.74 -1.92
N SER A 149 -30.08 14.54 -2.89
CA SER A 149 -31.43 15.16 -2.90
C SER A 149 -32.57 14.13 -2.79
N TYR A 150 -32.38 12.90 -3.24
CA TYR A 150 -33.45 11.90 -3.33
C TYR A 150 -33.08 10.61 -2.59
N ILE A 151 -34.07 10.01 -1.93
CA ILE A 151 -33.97 8.72 -1.25
C ILE A 151 -35.24 7.91 -1.58
N ASP A 152 -35.37 7.52 -2.86
CA ASP A 152 -36.53 6.78 -3.37
C ASP A 152 -36.81 5.49 -2.57
N THR A 153 -35.76 4.79 -2.15
CA THR A 153 -35.87 3.55 -1.36
C THR A 153 -36.55 3.77 -0.01
N HIS A 154 -36.29 4.90 0.66
CA HIS A 154 -36.90 5.21 1.95
C HIS A 154 -38.40 5.45 1.80
N GLU A 155 -38.77 6.27 0.82
CA GLU A 155 -40.19 6.55 0.52
C GLU A 155 -40.94 5.26 0.15
N PHE A 156 -40.31 4.38 -0.63
CA PHE A 156 -40.90 3.11 -1.03
C PHE A 156 -41.14 2.19 0.18
N LEU A 157 -40.13 2.04 1.05
CA LEU A 157 -40.20 1.16 2.22
C LEU A 157 -41.14 1.68 3.33
N LEU A 158 -41.49 2.97 3.31
CA LEU A 158 -42.46 3.56 4.23
C LEU A 158 -43.90 3.61 3.70
N ARG A 159 -44.16 3.13 2.48
CA ARG A 159 -45.48 3.23 1.85
C ARG A 159 -46.56 2.44 2.59
N ASP A 160 -46.19 1.30 3.18
CA ASP A 160 -47.12 0.43 3.90
C ASP A 160 -46.70 0.32 5.37
N ALA A 161 -47.48 0.96 6.24
CA ALA A 161 -47.20 1.09 7.67
C ALA A 161 -47.09 -0.27 8.40
N GLU A 162 -47.80 -1.30 7.93
CA GLU A 162 -47.77 -2.64 8.56
C GLU A 162 -46.50 -3.42 8.21
N SER A 163 -45.83 -3.03 7.13
CA SER A 163 -44.63 -3.70 6.58
C SER A 163 -43.30 -3.03 6.98
N ILE A 164 -43.35 -1.93 7.73
CA ILE A 164 -42.15 -1.15 8.08
C ILE A 164 -41.22 -1.99 8.96
N ASN A 165 -39.99 -2.17 8.48
CA ASN A 165 -38.93 -2.83 9.24
C ASN A 165 -38.08 -1.80 10.01
N GLU A 166 -37.62 -2.16 11.20
CA GLU A 166 -36.77 -1.33 12.05
C GLU A 166 -35.44 -0.93 11.40
N ASN A 167 -34.94 -1.72 10.43
CA ASN A 167 -33.69 -1.45 9.71
C ASN A 167 -33.84 -0.38 8.61
N VAL A 168 -35.06 0.05 8.28
CA VAL A 168 -35.30 1.09 7.27
C VAL A 168 -34.70 2.42 7.72
N ALA A 169 -34.91 2.82 8.98
CA ALA A 169 -34.38 4.07 9.50
C ALA A 169 -32.83 4.14 9.45
N PRO A 170 -32.07 3.18 10.02
CA PRO A 170 -30.60 3.18 9.98
C PRO A 170 -30.02 3.03 8.55
N GLY A 171 -30.73 2.35 7.66
CA GLY A 171 -30.26 2.05 6.30
C GLY A 171 -30.62 3.09 5.24
N CYS A 172 -31.65 3.92 5.45
CA CYS A 172 -32.22 4.73 4.38
C CYS A 172 -32.38 6.23 4.68
N VAL A 173 -32.45 6.68 5.93
CA VAL A 173 -32.63 8.12 6.23
C VAL A 173 -31.50 8.95 5.59
N ASN A 174 -31.85 10.08 4.92
CA ASN A 174 -30.91 10.85 4.10
C ASN A 174 -29.61 11.21 4.85
N GLY A 175 -29.72 11.73 6.08
CA GLY A 175 -28.56 12.08 6.92
C GLY A 175 -27.61 10.90 7.20
N LEU A 176 -28.12 9.67 7.17
CA LEU A 176 -27.31 8.49 7.45
C LEU A 176 -26.43 8.06 6.28
N LEU A 177 -26.58 8.64 5.08
CA LEU A 177 -25.60 8.42 4.01
C LEU A 177 -24.19 8.85 4.45
N ALA A 178 -24.06 10.04 5.07
CA ALA A 178 -22.79 10.49 5.63
C ALA A 178 -22.45 9.77 6.94
N ASN A 179 -23.44 9.57 7.83
CA ASN A 179 -23.17 9.00 9.15
C ASN A 179 -22.75 7.52 9.09
N ASN A 180 -23.29 6.73 8.16
CA ASN A 180 -22.88 5.33 8.00
C ASN A 180 -21.43 5.23 7.50
N ILE A 181 -20.98 6.14 6.62
CA ILE A 181 -19.55 6.23 6.27
C ILE A 181 -18.72 6.56 7.52
N SER A 182 -19.09 7.60 8.28
CA SER A 182 -18.38 7.96 9.51
C SER A 182 -18.33 6.82 10.52
N HIS A 183 -19.42 6.07 10.66
CA HIS A 183 -19.53 4.94 11.57
C HIS A 183 -18.61 3.77 11.15
N VAL A 184 -18.73 3.33 9.90
CA VAL A 184 -18.00 2.16 9.38
C VAL A 184 -16.48 2.40 9.40
N PHE A 185 -16.02 3.57 8.97
CA PHE A 185 -14.60 3.93 8.94
C PHE A 185 -14.08 4.55 10.23
N ASP A 186 -14.94 4.71 11.25
CA ASP A 186 -14.62 5.31 12.54
C ASP A 186 -14.05 6.74 12.46
N PHE A 187 -14.62 7.55 11.56
CA PHE A 187 -14.25 8.96 11.41
C PHE A 187 -14.95 9.84 12.44
N LYS A 188 -14.17 10.70 13.10
CA LYS A 188 -14.62 11.51 14.24
C LYS A 188 -14.90 12.98 13.92
N GLY A 189 -14.71 13.39 12.66
CA GLY A 189 -15.00 14.76 12.22
C GLY A 189 -16.47 14.97 11.87
N THR A 190 -16.78 16.18 11.38
CA THR A 190 -18.14 16.56 10.93
C THR A 190 -18.70 15.57 9.93
N SER A 191 -19.94 15.13 10.13
CA SER A 191 -20.64 14.20 9.23
C SER A 191 -21.98 14.82 8.82
N ALA A 192 -22.11 15.19 7.54
CA ALA A 192 -23.23 15.99 7.07
C ALA A 192 -23.67 15.62 5.64
N VAL A 193 -24.96 15.81 5.38
CA VAL A 193 -25.55 15.72 4.04
C VAL A 193 -26.07 17.10 3.64
N GLY A 194 -25.73 17.54 2.43
CA GLY A 194 -26.18 18.80 1.85
C GLY A 194 -27.06 18.57 0.63
N ASP A 195 -28.15 19.33 0.54
CA ASP A 195 -29.05 19.35 -0.61
C ASP A 195 -29.19 20.77 -1.15
N SER A 196 -28.70 20.95 -2.37
CA SER A 196 -28.90 22.12 -3.22
C SER A 196 -29.28 21.71 -4.64
N ALA A 197 -30.04 20.61 -4.76
CA ALA A 197 -30.34 19.96 -6.02
C ALA A 197 -29.07 19.63 -6.82
N CYS A 198 -28.96 20.06 -8.08
CA CYS A 198 -27.89 19.68 -8.99
C CYS A 198 -26.48 20.16 -8.57
N SER A 199 -26.36 21.12 -7.65
CA SER A 199 -25.08 21.59 -7.11
C SER A 199 -24.63 20.88 -5.84
N SER A 200 -25.41 19.93 -5.31
CA SER A 200 -25.19 19.33 -3.98
C SER A 200 -23.79 18.76 -3.77
N GLY A 201 -23.23 18.04 -4.75
CA GLY A 201 -21.88 17.50 -4.66
C GLY A 201 -20.78 18.57 -4.53
N LEU A 202 -20.90 19.71 -5.23
CA LEU A 202 -19.94 20.81 -5.08
C LEU A 202 -20.19 21.65 -3.84
N LEU A 203 -21.44 21.77 -3.39
CA LEU A 203 -21.74 22.36 -2.09
C LEU A 203 -21.09 21.56 -0.97
N ALA A 204 -21.24 20.23 -0.98
CA ALA A 204 -20.58 19.33 -0.05
C ALA A 204 -19.04 19.47 -0.11
N LEU A 205 -18.48 19.57 -1.32
CA LEU A 205 -17.05 19.84 -1.51
C LEU A 205 -16.62 21.18 -0.91
N ASN A 206 -17.39 22.25 -1.11
CA ASN A 206 -17.09 23.56 -0.53
C ASN A 206 -17.08 23.46 1.00
N LEU A 207 -18.10 22.85 1.62
CA LEU A 207 -18.16 22.67 3.07
C LEU A 207 -16.95 21.88 3.60
N ALA A 208 -16.54 20.82 2.90
CA ALA A 208 -15.36 20.04 3.25
C ALA A 208 -14.07 20.87 3.18
N VAL A 209 -13.87 21.62 2.09
CA VAL A 209 -12.72 22.52 1.90
C VAL A 209 -12.68 23.57 3.01
N GLN A 210 -13.80 24.23 3.31
CA GLN A 210 -13.87 25.22 4.40
C GLN A 210 -13.55 24.59 5.76
N SER A 211 -14.05 23.38 6.03
CA SER A 211 -13.79 22.66 7.29
C SER A 211 -12.30 22.34 7.47
N ILE A 212 -11.62 21.91 6.40
CA ILE A 212 -10.15 21.68 6.41
C ILE A 212 -9.39 22.99 6.59
N LEU A 213 -9.80 24.06 5.89
CA LEU A 213 -9.15 25.38 5.98
C LEU A 213 -9.28 26.01 7.38
N ARG A 214 -10.40 25.76 8.08
CA ARG A 214 -10.63 26.18 9.47
C ARG A 214 -9.96 25.26 10.49
N GLY A 215 -9.45 24.12 10.06
CA GLY A 215 -8.85 23.12 10.94
C GLY A 215 -9.87 22.37 11.80
N GLU A 216 -11.16 22.41 11.43
CA GLU A 216 -12.24 21.66 12.08
C GLU A 216 -12.08 20.15 11.82
N VAL A 217 -11.56 19.79 10.65
CA VAL A 217 -11.18 18.42 10.25
C VAL A 217 -9.79 18.43 9.62
N GLU A 218 -9.07 17.32 9.69
CA GLU A 218 -7.72 17.21 9.12
C GLU A 218 -7.69 16.71 7.66
N ALA A 219 -8.73 15.97 7.27
CA ALA A 219 -8.99 15.45 5.95
C ALA A 219 -10.51 15.28 5.79
N ALA A 220 -11.00 15.07 4.58
CA ALA A 220 -12.43 14.86 4.35
C ALA A 220 -12.72 13.87 3.23
N VAL A 221 -13.78 13.08 3.40
CA VAL A 221 -14.46 12.36 2.33
C VAL A 221 -15.59 13.26 1.81
N VAL A 222 -15.68 13.39 0.50
CA VAL A 222 -16.80 14.07 -0.16
C VAL A 222 -17.48 13.10 -1.11
N GLY A 223 -18.77 12.87 -0.89
CA GLY A 223 -19.59 11.96 -1.68
C GLY A 223 -20.69 12.69 -2.44
N GLY A 224 -21.19 12.07 -3.51
CA GLY A 224 -22.39 12.49 -4.21
C GLY A 224 -23.09 11.28 -4.81
N SER A 225 -24.41 11.20 -4.63
CA SER A 225 -25.20 10.05 -5.09
C SER A 225 -26.50 10.46 -5.75
N ASN A 226 -26.86 9.78 -6.84
CA ASN A 226 -28.17 9.84 -7.45
C ASN A 226 -28.57 8.50 -8.06
N LEU A 227 -29.79 8.04 -7.78
CA LEU A 227 -30.43 6.91 -8.46
C LEU A 227 -31.82 7.30 -8.96
N CYS A 228 -32.23 6.71 -10.08
CA CYS A 228 -33.51 6.94 -10.73
C CYS A 228 -34.43 5.73 -10.51
N LEU A 229 -34.91 5.52 -9.28
CA LEU A 229 -35.69 4.32 -8.93
C LEU A 229 -37.19 4.55 -9.08
N ARG A 230 -37.67 5.77 -8.84
CA ARG A 230 -39.10 6.11 -8.90
C ARG A 230 -39.45 6.88 -10.20
N PRO A 231 -40.36 6.36 -11.05
CA PRO A 231 -40.80 7.07 -12.26
C PRO A 231 -41.42 8.44 -11.97
N GLY A 232 -42.09 8.59 -10.81
CA GLY A 232 -42.76 9.83 -10.41
C GLY A 232 -41.85 11.06 -10.43
N THR A 233 -40.60 10.91 -9.98
CA THR A 233 -39.60 11.98 -10.00
C THR A 233 -39.26 12.38 -11.44
N SER A 234 -39.11 11.41 -12.35
CA SER A 234 -38.90 11.70 -13.77
C SER A 234 -40.10 12.38 -14.42
N ILE A 235 -41.34 12.00 -14.05
CA ILE A 235 -42.57 12.61 -14.56
C ILE A 235 -42.66 14.07 -14.10
N GLN A 236 -42.28 14.36 -12.85
CA GLN A 236 -42.24 15.72 -12.33
C GLN A 236 -41.31 16.59 -13.17
N PHE A 237 -40.10 16.12 -13.47
CA PHE A 237 -39.15 16.87 -14.31
C PHE A 237 -39.57 16.94 -15.77
N LEU A 238 -40.22 15.91 -16.32
CA LEU A 238 -40.80 15.97 -17.67
C LEU A 238 -41.85 17.09 -17.75
N ARG A 239 -42.76 17.16 -16.76
CA ARG A 239 -43.81 18.19 -16.71
C ARG A 239 -43.26 19.59 -16.43
N LEU A 240 -42.13 19.69 -15.74
CA LEU A 240 -41.45 20.97 -15.51
C LEU A 240 -40.79 21.52 -16.79
N GLY A 241 -40.51 20.65 -17.77
CA GLY A 241 -40.00 21.03 -19.09
C GLY A 241 -38.48 20.94 -19.35
N PRO A 242 -37.54 20.80 -18.38
CA PRO A 242 -36.11 20.77 -18.70
C PRO A 242 -35.60 19.41 -19.19
N VAL A 243 -36.46 18.38 -19.24
CA VAL A 243 -36.08 17.04 -19.71
C VAL A 243 -36.25 16.95 -21.22
N SER A 244 -35.23 16.43 -21.90
CA SER A 244 -35.24 16.18 -23.34
C SER A 244 -36.10 14.95 -23.68
N ASP A 245 -37.09 15.12 -24.55
CA ASP A 245 -37.95 14.03 -25.04
C ASP A 245 -37.16 12.94 -25.77
N GLU A 246 -36.05 13.32 -26.41
CA GLU A 246 -35.13 12.39 -27.09
C GLU A 246 -34.22 11.62 -26.11
N GLY A 247 -34.16 12.08 -24.84
CA GLY A 247 -33.32 11.48 -23.82
C GLY A 247 -31.82 11.66 -24.11
N VAL A 248 -31.42 12.84 -24.60
CA VAL A 248 -30.03 13.19 -24.93
C VAL A 248 -29.72 14.62 -24.46
N CYS A 249 -28.56 14.81 -23.83
CA CYS A 249 -28.02 16.14 -23.48
C CYS A 249 -27.21 16.71 -24.66
N ARG A 250 -27.85 17.40 -25.60
CA ARG A 250 -27.19 18.06 -26.74
C ARG A 250 -26.57 19.40 -26.33
N THR A 251 -25.58 19.32 -25.44
CA THR A 251 -25.02 20.49 -24.76
C THR A 251 -24.40 21.46 -25.77
N PHE A 252 -24.80 22.73 -25.72
CA PHE A 252 -24.39 23.84 -26.60
C PHE A 252 -24.82 23.76 -28.07
N ASP A 253 -25.54 22.71 -28.45
CA ASP A 253 -25.94 22.49 -29.83
C ASP A 253 -27.22 23.27 -30.19
N THR A 254 -27.41 23.58 -31.47
CA THR A 254 -28.65 24.21 -31.97
C THR A 254 -29.89 23.38 -31.64
N ASP A 255 -29.77 22.06 -31.59
CA ASP A 255 -30.88 21.14 -31.31
C ASP A 255 -31.04 20.81 -29.80
N ALA A 256 -30.41 21.59 -28.92
CA ALA A 256 -30.56 21.49 -27.47
C ALA A 256 -32.02 21.68 -27.02
N LYS A 257 -32.58 20.70 -26.30
CA LYS A 257 -33.99 20.71 -25.83
C LYS A 257 -34.17 20.34 -24.34
N GLY A 258 -33.08 20.15 -23.62
CA GLY A 258 -33.09 19.69 -22.24
C GLY A 258 -32.04 18.64 -21.95
N TYR A 259 -32.08 18.12 -20.72
CA TYR A 259 -31.19 17.07 -20.26
C TYR A 259 -31.89 15.71 -20.21
N VAL A 260 -31.10 14.63 -20.11
CA VAL A 260 -31.59 13.30 -19.74
C VAL A 260 -31.11 12.95 -18.34
N ARG A 261 -32.00 12.39 -17.49
CA ARG A 261 -31.64 11.99 -16.12
C ARG A 261 -30.58 10.88 -16.16
N SER A 262 -29.77 10.83 -15.11
CA SER A 262 -28.70 9.86 -14.98
C SER A 262 -28.41 9.49 -13.54
N GLU A 263 -27.71 8.39 -13.35
CA GLU A 263 -27.33 7.84 -12.07
C GLU A 263 -25.83 7.88 -11.91
N ALA A 264 -25.37 8.17 -10.69
CA ALA A 264 -23.97 8.09 -10.33
C ALA A 264 -23.81 8.01 -8.81
N VAL A 265 -22.76 7.34 -8.36
CA VAL A 265 -22.29 7.42 -6.98
C VAL A 265 -20.79 7.68 -7.02
N VAL A 266 -20.34 8.79 -6.44
CA VAL A 266 -18.96 9.26 -6.54
C VAL A 266 -18.46 9.61 -5.14
N SER A 267 -17.22 9.24 -4.84
CA SER A 267 -16.53 9.61 -3.59
C SER A 267 -15.12 10.10 -3.90
N ILE A 268 -14.69 11.17 -3.24
CA ILE A 268 -13.33 11.70 -3.31
C ILE A 268 -12.76 11.90 -1.91
N PHE A 269 -11.43 11.80 -1.79
CA PHE A 269 -10.70 12.05 -0.55
C PHE A 269 -9.83 13.30 -0.66
N LEU A 270 -9.94 14.17 0.33
CA LEU A 270 -9.26 15.46 0.41
C LEU A 270 -8.28 15.47 1.57
N GLN A 271 -7.08 15.96 1.31
CA GLN A 271 -6.07 16.16 2.33
C GLN A 271 -5.33 17.48 2.13
N LYS A 272 -4.57 17.87 3.14
CA LYS A 272 -3.52 18.88 2.99
C LYS A 272 -2.34 18.30 2.17
N SER A 273 -1.74 19.11 1.32
CA SER A 273 -0.72 18.73 0.34
C SER A 273 0.55 18.13 0.96
N ASP A 274 0.88 18.52 2.19
CA ASP A 274 2.05 18.07 2.96
C ASP A 274 1.93 16.64 3.51
N VAL A 275 0.71 16.13 3.67
CA VAL A 275 0.45 14.76 4.16
C VAL A 275 -0.02 13.80 3.07
N ALA A 276 -0.36 14.31 1.89
CA ALA A 276 -0.87 13.52 0.78
C ALA A 276 0.20 12.57 0.19
N ARG A 277 -0.17 11.30 -0.02
CA ARG A 277 0.69 10.29 -0.68
C ARG A 277 0.56 10.31 -2.21
N ARG A 278 -0.62 10.68 -2.70
CA ARG A 278 -0.99 10.89 -4.11
C ARG A 278 -1.68 12.24 -4.23
N LYS A 279 -1.56 12.91 -5.38
CA LYS A 279 -2.23 14.18 -5.68
C LYS A 279 -2.69 14.16 -7.14
N TYR A 280 -3.99 14.22 -7.36
CA TYR A 280 -4.58 14.39 -8.70
C TYR A 280 -4.55 15.85 -9.11
N ALA A 281 -5.03 16.73 -8.23
CA ALA A 281 -5.09 18.16 -8.46
C ALA A 281 -5.12 18.91 -7.13
N THR A 282 -4.72 20.18 -7.18
CA THR A 282 -4.86 21.12 -6.07
C THR A 282 -6.13 21.93 -6.25
N ILE A 283 -6.94 22.04 -5.20
CA ILE A 283 -8.10 22.93 -5.17
C ILE A 283 -7.57 24.32 -4.82
N ILE A 284 -7.54 25.21 -5.81
CA ILE A 284 -7.11 26.59 -5.61
C ILE A 284 -8.18 27.38 -4.88
N HIS A 285 -9.43 27.21 -5.31
CA HIS A 285 -10.57 27.88 -4.70
C HIS A 285 -11.88 27.17 -5.06
N ILE A 286 -12.88 27.29 -4.18
CA ILE A 286 -14.25 26.88 -4.44
C ILE A 286 -15.17 27.84 -3.68
N LYS A 287 -16.23 28.30 -4.34
CA LYS A 287 -17.21 29.22 -3.77
C LYS A 287 -18.61 28.86 -4.24
N THR A 288 -19.59 29.25 -3.43
CA THR A 288 -21.01 29.11 -3.73
C THR A 288 -21.74 30.44 -3.54
N ASN A 289 -22.74 30.73 -4.36
CA ASN A 289 -23.69 31.82 -4.15
C ASN A 289 -25.12 31.38 -4.48
N THR A 290 -26.07 32.31 -4.53
CA THR A 290 -27.46 32.02 -4.89
C THR A 290 -28.01 33.13 -5.77
N ASP A 291 -28.80 32.76 -6.78
CA ASP A 291 -29.40 33.66 -7.76
C ASP A 291 -30.29 34.77 -7.15
N GLY A 292 -30.86 34.52 -5.97
CA GLY A 292 -31.83 35.42 -5.35
C GLY A 292 -33.18 35.44 -6.06
N TYR A 293 -33.91 36.56 -5.90
CA TYR A 293 -35.21 36.76 -6.55
C TYR A 293 -35.05 36.98 -8.06
N LYS A 294 -35.96 36.38 -8.84
CA LYS A 294 -35.97 36.44 -10.32
C LYS A 294 -37.42 36.57 -10.79
N ASP A 295 -37.70 37.52 -11.68
CA ASP A 295 -39.04 37.74 -12.23
C ASP A 295 -39.57 36.53 -13.01
N ASN A 296 -38.67 35.75 -13.60
CA ASN A 296 -38.99 34.56 -14.39
C ASN A 296 -39.24 33.29 -13.54
N GLY A 297 -39.18 33.41 -12.21
CA GLY A 297 -39.41 32.33 -11.27
C GLY A 297 -38.14 31.61 -10.79
N ILE A 298 -38.32 30.72 -9.81
CA ILE A 298 -37.22 30.07 -9.07
C ILE A 298 -36.31 29.21 -9.95
N THR A 299 -36.88 28.56 -10.98
CA THR A 299 -36.20 27.61 -11.85
C THR A 299 -35.41 28.25 -13.00
N TYR A 300 -35.60 29.55 -13.23
CA TYR A 300 -34.90 30.27 -14.28
C TYR A 300 -33.46 30.59 -13.82
N PRO A 301 -32.39 30.32 -14.57
CA PRO A 301 -31.02 30.62 -14.13
C PRO A 301 -30.70 32.13 -14.21
N SER A 302 -29.87 32.64 -13.31
CA SER A 302 -29.43 34.06 -13.31
C SER A 302 -28.06 34.24 -13.95
N ILE A 303 -27.99 34.98 -15.06
CA ILE A 303 -26.71 35.36 -15.68
C ILE A 303 -25.86 36.20 -14.72
N GLU A 304 -26.47 37.13 -13.98
CA GLU A 304 -25.77 38.00 -13.03
C GLU A 304 -25.25 37.20 -11.83
N GLY A 305 -26.08 36.27 -11.32
CA GLY A 305 -25.69 35.39 -10.21
C GLY A 305 -24.48 34.52 -10.57
N GLN A 306 -24.48 33.92 -11.76
CA GLN A 306 -23.37 33.10 -12.25
C GLN A 306 -22.13 33.95 -12.58
N ARG A 307 -22.29 35.11 -13.23
CA ARG A 307 -21.19 36.04 -13.55
C ARG A 307 -20.50 36.54 -12.28
N SER A 308 -21.26 36.99 -11.29
CA SER A 308 -20.73 37.46 -10.01
C SER A 308 -19.97 36.36 -9.27
N LEU A 309 -20.49 35.12 -9.28
CA LEU A 309 -19.77 33.98 -8.69
C LEU A 309 -18.42 33.76 -9.34
N LEU A 310 -18.37 33.76 -10.68
CA LEU A 310 -17.12 33.59 -11.43
C LEU A 310 -16.14 34.72 -11.05
N GLN A 311 -16.55 35.98 -11.17
CA GLN A 311 -15.72 37.14 -10.85
C GLN A 311 -15.13 37.06 -9.43
N ASP A 312 -15.98 36.77 -8.44
CA ASP A 312 -15.58 36.62 -7.05
C ASP A 312 -14.51 35.54 -6.87
N VAL A 313 -14.71 34.36 -7.46
CA VAL A 313 -13.76 33.24 -7.35
C VAL A 313 -12.39 33.63 -7.88
N TYR A 314 -12.32 34.21 -9.08
CA TYR A 314 -11.05 34.59 -9.70
C TYR A 314 -10.38 35.78 -9.00
N GLN A 315 -11.16 36.73 -8.49
CA GLN A 315 -10.65 37.83 -7.67
C GLN A 315 -10.08 37.34 -6.34
N GLU A 316 -10.77 36.45 -5.64
CA GLU A 316 -10.35 35.90 -4.34
C GLU A 316 -9.10 35.03 -4.45
N CYS A 317 -9.03 34.17 -5.48
CA CYS A 317 -7.87 33.32 -5.71
C CYS A 317 -6.72 34.02 -6.45
N LYS A 318 -6.91 35.27 -6.88
CA LYS A 318 -5.92 36.10 -7.56
C LYS A 318 -5.34 35.44 -8.83
N LEU A 319 -6.20 34.74 -9.58
CA LEU A 319 -5.85 34.17 -10.88
C LEU A 319 -6.49 34.99 -11.99
N SER A 320 -5.72 35.24 -13.05
CA SER A 320 -6.25 35.85 -14.26
C SER A 320 -7.15 34.86 -14.99
N PRO A 321 -8.35 35.25 -15.47
CA PRO A 321 -9.21 34.39 -16.30
C PRO A 321 -8.49 33.83 -17.54
N SER A 322 -7.51 34.55 -18.10
CA SER A 322 -6.69 34.09 -19.22
C SER A 322 -5.83 32.86 -18.92
N GLN A 323 -5.55 32.57 -17.64
CA GLN A 323 -4.82 31.36 -17.22
C GLN A 323 -5.68 30.11 -17.22
N ILE A 324 -7.01 30.25 -17.30
CA ILE A 324 -7.93 29.12 -17.39
C ILE A 324 -8.08 28.71 -18.84
N SER A 325 -7.66 27.49 -19.14
CA SER A 325 -7.69 26.93 -20.49
C SER A 325 -8.96 26.13 -20.79
N TYR A 326 -9.61 25.63 -19.73
CA TYR A 326 -10.74 24.73 -19.82
C TYR A 326 -11.73 25.01 -18.69
N ILE A 327 -13.03 25.00 -19.00
CA ILE A 327 -14.11 24.99 -18.01
C ILE A 327 -15.03 23.80 -18.23
N GLU A 328 -15.16 22.96 -17.21
CA GLU A 328 -16.23 21.97 -17.14
C GLU A 328 -17.51 22.66 -16.67
N THR A 329 -18.44 22.86 -17.60
CA THR A 329 -19.69 23.60 -17.36
C THR A 329 -20.75 22.77 -16.65
N HIS A 330 -21.79 23.45 -16.15
CA HIS A 330 -23.05 22.80 -15.83
C HIS A 330 -23.70 22.23 -17.09
N GLY A 331 -23.78 22.97 -18.20
CA GLY A 331 -24.02 22.48 -19.56
C GLY A 331 -25.06 21.36 -19.65
N THR A 332 -26.33 21.68 -19.40
CA THR A 332 -27.44 20.72 -19.37
C THR A 332 -28.05 20.45 -20.74
N GLY A 333 -27.70 21.22 -21.78
CA GLY A 333 -28.37 21.14 -23.07
C GLY A 333 -29.75 21.77 -23.06
N THR A 334 -30.00 22.71 -22.15
CA THR A 334 -31.29 23.40 -22.03
C THR A 334 -31.28 24.69 -22.85
N ILE A 335 -32.40 24.99 -23.52
CA ILE A 335 -32.56 26.17 -24.40
C ILE A 335 -32.23 27.49 -23.68
N VAL A 336 -32.55 27.58 -22.38
CA VAL A 336 -32.32 28.77 -21.56
C VAL A 336 -31.00 28.70 -20.79
N GLY A 337 -30.71 27.56 -20.16
CA GLY A 337 -29.56 27.43 -19.26
C GLY A 337 -28.22 27.51 -19.97
N ASP A 338 -28.06 26.87 -21.13
CA ASP A 338 -26.79 26.87 -21.85
C ASP A 338 -26.40 28.29 -22.30
N PRO A 339 -27.32 29.11 -22.89
CA PRO A 339 -27.00 30.50 -23.20
C PRO A 339 -26.66 31.36 -21.97
N VAL A 340 -27.42 31.23 -20.87
CA VAL A 340 -27.17 32.00 -19.65
C VAL A 340 -25.77 31.70 -19.10
N GLU A 341 -25.41 30.42 -19.00
CA GLU A 341 -24.12 30.00 -18.46
C GLU A 341 -22.96 30.43 -19.35
N VAL A 342 -23.04 30.16 -20.66
CA VAL A 342 -21.91 30.46 -21.56
C VAL A 342 -21.76 31.96 -21.76
N SER A 343 -22.82 32.75 -21.69
CA SER A 343 -22.72 34.22 -21.67
C SER A 343 -22.00 34.72 -20.41
N ALA A 344 -22.35 34.20 -19.22
CA ALA A 344 -21.63 34.56 -17.99
C ALA A 344 -20.14 34.18 -18.05
N ILE A 345 -19.81 33.04 -18.66
CA ILE A 345 -18.42 32.63 -18.91
C ILE A 345 -17.76 33.59 -19.93
N ALA A 346 -18.42 33.89 -21.05
CA ALA A 346 -17.85 34.76 -22.06
C ALA A 346 -17.49 36.14 -21.48
N ASP A 347 -18.37 36.72 -20.66
CA ASP A 347 -18.16 38.02 -20.03
C ASP A 347 -16.93 38.08 -19.11
N VAL A 348 -16.56 36.95 -18.48
CA VAL A 348 -15.44 36.89 -17.52
C VAL A 348 -14.14 36.45 -18.19
N PHE A 349 -14.19 35.54 -19.17
CA PHE A 349 -13.00 34.85 -19.67
C PHE A 349 -12.57 35.23 -21.08
N CYS A 350 -13.45 35.76 -21.92
CA CYS A 350 -13.13 36.15 -23.30
C CYS A 350 -12.48 37.54 -23.45
N PRO A 351 -12.74 38.55 -22.59
CA PRO A 351 -12.10 39.85 -22.75
C PRO A 351 -10.56 39.78 -22.77
N GLY A 352 -9.95 40.23 -23.87
CA GLY A 352 -8.50 40.28 -24.03
C GLY A 352 -7.81 38.91 -24.15
N ARG A 353 -8.57 37.85 -24.49
CA ARG A 353 -8.05 36.49 -24.61
C ARG A 353 -7.48 36.23 -26.02
N GLU A 354 -6.24 35.74 -26.10
CA GLU A 354 -5.56 35.46 -27.37
C GLU A 354 -5.90 34.05 -27.93
N GLU A 355 -5.94 33.05 -27.04
CA GLU A 355 -6.27 31.66 -27.39
C GLU A 355 -7.71 31.35 -27.01
N PRO A 356 -8.45 30.48 -27.73
CA PRO A 356 -9.82 30.16 -27.37
C PRO A 356 -9.93 29.52 -25.98
N LEU A 357 -11.04 29.75 -25.30
CA LEU A 357 -11.39 29.01 -24.08
C LEU A 357 -12.08 27.71 -24.48
N TRP A 358 -11.60 26.59 -23.96
CA TRP A 358 -12.29 25.31 -24.12
C TRP A 358 -13.38 25.17 -23.06
N ILE A 359 -14.57 24.76 -23.46
CA ILE A 359 -15.63 24.38 -22.54
C ILE A 359 -16.13 22.97 -22.88
N GLY A 360 -16.57 22.23 -21.87
CA GLY A 360 -17.17 20.93 -22.06
C GLY A 360 -18.21 20.59 -21.00
N SER A 361 -18.87 19.46 -21.18
CA SER A 361 -19.85 18.92 -20.24
C SER A 361 -19.91 17.40 -20.33
N VAL A 362 -19.60 16.75 -19.21
CA VAL A 362 -19.71 15.31 -19.01
C VAL A 362 -21.15 14.82 -19.20
N LYS A 363 -22.14 15.71 -19.06
CA LYS A 363 -23.57 15.37 -19.20
C LYS A 363 -23.91 14.98 -20.62
N SER A 364 -23.14 15.45 -21.62
CA SER A 364 -23.25 14.97 -22.99
C SER A 364 -22.86 13.49 -23.13
N ASN A 365 -21.96 12.98 -22.29
CA ASN A 365 -21.48 11.60 -22.34
C ASN A 365 -22.36 10.64 -21.53
N MET A 366 -22.83 11.07 -20.36
CA MET A 366 -23.48 10.18 -19.38
C MET A 366 -24.87 10.63 -18.91
N GLY A 367 -25.40 11.74 -19.41
CA GLY A 367 -26.60 12.36 -18.87
C GLY A 367 -26.35 13.13 -17.56
N HIS A 368 -27.42 13.67 -16.97
CA HIS A 368 -27.34 14.52 -15.80
C HIS A 368 -27.60 13.74 -14.51
N ALA A 369 -26.54 13.48 -13.74
CA ALA A 369 -26.60 12.78 -12.45
C ALA A 369 -27.03 13.67 -11.26
N GLU A 370 -27.81 14.72 -11.53
CA GLU A 370 -28.46 15.59 -10.53
C GLU A 370 -27.52 15.96 -9.35
N PRO A 371 -27.74 15.59 -8.06
CA PRO A 371 -26.86 16.03 -6.97
C PRO A 371 -25.42 15.51 -7.07
N ALA A 372 -25.17 14.42 -7.79
CA ALA A 372 -23.82 13.89 -8.03
C ALA A 372 -23.11 14.55 -9.23
N ALA A 373 -23.82 15.33 -10.05
CA ALA A 373 -23.33 15.79 -11.35
C ALA A 373 -22.06 16.64 -11.29
N GLY A 374 -21.93 17.49 -10.27
CA GLY A 374 -20.72 18.30 -10.06
C GLY A 374 -19.48 17.45 -9.80
N LEU A 375 -19.62 16.36 -9.01
CA LEU A 375 -18.52 15.44 -8.76
C LEU A 375 -18.22 14.57 -9.99
N CYS A 376 -19.22 14.18 -10.80
CA CYS A 376 -18.96 13.50 -12.07
C CYS A 376 -18.13 14.38 -13.03
N GLY A 377 -18.46 15.68 -13.11
CA GLY A 377 -17.66 16.64 -13.87
C GLY A 377 -16.23 16.76 -13.33
N LEU A 378 -16.08 16.76 -12.00
CA LEU A 378 -14.77 16.81 -11.35
C LEU A 378 -13.93 15.59 -11.72
N ILE A 379 -14.47 14.38 -11.64
CA ILE A 379 -13.78 13.15 -12.04
C ILE A 379 -13.34 13.23 -13.50
N LYS A 380 -14.19 13.70 -14.42
CA LYS A 380 -13.82 13.90 -15.82
C LYS A 380 -12.66 14.88 -15.98
N VAL A 381 -12.65 16.01 -15.25
CA VAL A 381 -11.54 16.98 -15.28
C VAL A 381 -10.24 16.33 -14.78
N LEU A 382 -10.30 15.59 -13.66
CA LEU A 382 -9.12 14.91 -13.12
C LEU A 382 -8.58 13.83 -14.07
N ILE A 383 -9.47 13.07 -14.73
CA ILE A 383 -9.08 12.16 -15.81
C ILE A 383 -8.36 12.93 -16.92
N CYS A 384 -8.89 14.08 -17.36
CA CYS A 384 -8.27 14.87 -18.41
C CYS A 384 -6.88 15.41 -18.00
N MET A 385 -6.72 15.84 -16.75
CA MET A 385 -5.43 16.31 -16.20
C MET A 385 -4.40 15.18 -16.14
N GLU A 386 -4.75 14.02 -15.57
CA GLU A 386 -3.85 12.87 -15.44
C GLU A 386 -3.36 12.35 -16.80
N ASN A 387 -4.21 12.42 -17.82
CA ASN A 387 -3.87 11.95 -19.17
C ASN A 387 -3.36 13.09 -20.08
N SER A 388 -3.30 14.33 -19.58
CA SER A 388 -2.95 15.55 -20.37
C SER A 388 -3.73 15.64 -21.68
N LEU A 389 -5.02 15.29 -21.64
CA LEU A 389 -5.84 15.06 -22.82
C LEU A 389 -7.31 15.38 -22.53
N LEU A 390 -7.90 16.34 -23.25
CA LEU A 390 -9.32 16.67 -23.10
C LEU A 390 -10.19 15.55 -23.66
N ALA A 391 -11.15 15.12 -22.85
CA ALA A 391 -12.18 14.18 -23.26
C ALA A 391 -13.23 14.88 -24.17
N PRO A 392 -13.68 14.22 -25.24
CA PRO A 392 -14.64 14.79 -26.17
C PRO A 392 -16.06 14.90 -25.58
N ASN A 393 -16.71 16.03 -25.83
CA ASN A 393 -18.15 16.18 -25.73
C ASN A 393 -18.85 15.39 -26.85
N LEU A 394 -20.01 14.82 -26.54
CA LEU A 394 -20.89 14.18 -27.52
C LEU A 394 -21.98 15.14 -28.00
N HIS A 395 -22.62 14.76 -29.10
CA HIS A 395 -23.83 15.40 -29.65
C HIS A 395 -23.72 16.90 -29.99
N PHE A 396 -22.51 17.43 -30.09
CA PHE A 396 -22.23 18.79 -30.56
C PHE A 396 -21.85 18.75 -32.05
N HIS A 397 -22.73 19.30 -32.88
CA HIS A 397 -22.62 19.38 -34.33
C HIS A 397 -22.59 20.83 -34.81
N LYS A 398 -23.48 21.68 -34.28
CA LYS A 398 -23.60 23.08 -34.65
C LYS A 398 -23.86 23.95 -33.42
N PRO A 399 -23.07 25.02 -33.18
CA PRO A 399 -23.27 25.89 -32.02
C PRO A 399 -24.65 26.53 -32.05
N ILE A 400 -25.29 26.64 -30.89
CA ILE A 400 -26.56 27.34 -30.74
C ILE A 400 -26.40 28.84 -31.13
N PRO A 401 -27.29 29.42 -31.96
CA PRO A 401 -27.13 30.79 -32.43
C PRO A 401 -27.17 31.87 -31.34
N SER A 402 -27.82 31.58 -30.21
CA SER A 402 -27.96 32.51 -29.09
C SER A 402 -26.69 32.69 -28.25
N ILE A 403 -25.60 31.99 -28.57
CA ILE A 403 -24.31 32.11 -27.89
C ILE A 403 -23.26 32.67 -28.86
N PRO A 404 -23.06 33.99 -28.91
CA PRO A 404 -22.14 34.62 -29.86
C PRO A 404 -20.70 34.08 -29.75
N ALA A 405 -20.19 33.88 -28.53
CA ALA A 405 -18.81 33.44 -28.29
C ALA A 405 -18.47 32.04 -28.85
N LEU A 406 -19.48 31.16 -28.98
CA LEU A 406 -19.32 29.85 -29.64
C LEU A 406 -19.31 30.00 -31.17
N ASN A 407 -20.07 30.94 -31.70
CA ASN A 407 -20.17 31.20 -33.14
C ASN A 407 -18.96 31.98 -33.67
N SER A 408 -18.38 32.88 -32.87
CA SER A 408 -17.13 33.59 -33.17
C SER A 408 -15.88 32.69 -33.01
N GLY A 409 -15.99 31.62 -32.23
CA GLY A 409 -14.89 30.69 -31.95
C GLY A 409 -13.96 31.12 -30.82
N GLU A 410 -14.32 32.17 -30.06
CA GLU A 410 -13.66 32.59 -28.81
C GLU A 410 -13.80 31.52 -27.72
N ILE A 411 -14.94 30.82 -27.72
CA ILE A 411 -15.19 29.62 -26.93
C ILE A 411 -15.31 28.44 -27.88
N ARG A 412 -14.69 27.30 -27.53
CA ARG A 412 -14.71 26.07 -28.34
C ARG A 412 -15.06 24.85 -27.50
N VAL A 413 -15.64 23.86 -28.16
CA VAL A 413 -16.05 22.58 -27.56
C VAL A 413 -15.18 21.46 -28.11
N PRO A 414 -14.53 20.64 -27.27
CA PRO A 414 -13.72 19.52 -27.76
C PRO A 414 -14.65 18.40 -28.27
N THR A 415 -14.63 18.09 -29.57
CA THR A 415 -15.45 17.01 -30.18
C THR A 415 -14.65 15.74 -30.48
N TYR A 416 -13.33 15.80 -30.29
CA TYR A 416 -12.39 14.70 -30.37
C TYR A 416 -11.36 14.83 -29.24
N SER A 417 -10.68 13.73 -28.95
CA SER A 417 -9.63 13.71 -27.93
C SER A 417 -8.46 14.58 -28.38
N MET A 418 -8.05 15.55 -27.58
CA MET A 418 -7.00 16.51 -27.97
C MET A 418 -6.02 16.80 -26.83
N PRO A 419 -4.71 16.98 -27.12
CA PRO A 419 -3.72 17.30 -26.10
C PRO A 419 -4.10 18.52 -25.31
N TRP A 420 -3.95 18.42 -23.99
CA TRP A 420 -4.29 19.49 -23.07
C TRP A 420 -3.28 19.54 -21.94
N LYS A 421 -2.31 20.45 -22.11
CA LYS A 421 -1.28 20.72 -21.13
C LYS A 421 -1.54 22.09 -20.54
N ALA A 422 -2.45 22.13 -19.58
CA ALA A 422 -2.77 23.37 -18.91
C ALA A 422 -2.67 23.24 -17.40
N ASP A 423 -2.25 24.34 -16.78
CA ASP A 423 -2.02 24.40 -15.35
C ASP A 423 -3.34 24.50 -14.58
N TYR A 424 -4.37 25.15 -15.14
CA TYR A 424 -5.62 25.43 -14.44
C TYR A 424 -6.88 25.11 -15.26
N ALA A 425 -7.91 24.66 -14.54
CA ALA A 425 -9.26 24.43 -15.06
C ALA A 425 -10.34 24.96 -14.10
N GLY A 426 -11.43 25.48 -14.66
CA GLY A 426 -12.64 25.82 -13.92
C GLY A 426 -13.66 24.69 -13.96
N LEU A 427 -14.55 24.64 -12.97
CA LEU A 427 -15.70 23.72 -12.98
C LEU A 427 -16.91 24.38 -12.32
N SER A 428 -18.07 24.28 -12.96
CA SER A 428 -19.35 24.85 -12.51
C SER A 428 -20.41 23.77 -12.26
N ALA A 429 -21.23 23.95 -11.22
CA ALA A 429 -22.49 23.23 -11.06
C ALA A 429 -23.57 24.15 -10.47
N PHE A 430 -24.72 24.20 -11.12
CA PHE A 430 -25.82 25.09 -10.77
C PHE A 430 -27.07 24.27 -10.43
N GLY A 431 -27.61 24.44 -9.25
CA GLY A 431 -28.86 23.82 -8.83
C GLY A 431 -30.05 24.54 -9.46
N PHE A 432 -31.07 23.80 -9.88
CA PHE A 432 -32.28 24.41 -10.47
C PHE A 432 -33.01 25.35 -9.48
N GLY A 433 -32.76 25.24 -8.17
CA GLY A 433 -33.25 26.18 -7.15
C GLY A 433 -32.47 27.49 -7.08
N GLY A 434 -31.44 27.68 -7.91
CA GLY A 434 -30.62 28.90 -7.99
C GLY A 434 -29.37 28.91 -7.12
N VAL A 435 -29.00 27.81 -6.46
CA VAL A 435 -27.72 27.71 -5.74
C VAL A 435 -26.62 27.38 -6.74
N ASN A 436 -25.59 28.22 -6.80
CA ASN A 436 -24.50 28.07 -7.77
C ASN A 436 -23.21 27.71 -7.06
N SER A 437 -22.39 26.86 -7.69
CA SER A 437 -21.07 26.49 -7.20
C SER A 437 -20.05 26.57 -8.34
N HIS A 438 -18.88 27.14 -8.06
CA HIS A 438 -17.76 27.19 -9.01
C HIS A 438 -16.43 26.93 -8.29
N MET A 439 -15.54 26.19 -8.94
CA MET A 439 -14.22 25.86 -8.41
C MET A 439 -13.11 26.01 -9.44
N VAL A 440 -11.89 26.25 -8.94
CA VAL A 440 -10.66 26.31 -9.73
C VAL A 440 -9.71 25.22 -9.25
N LEU A 441 -9.24 24.42 -10.20
CA LEU A 441 -8.29 23.34 -9.99
C LEU A 441 -6.96 23.69 -10.64
N LYS A 442 -5.88 23.24 -10.01
CA LYS A 442 -4.54 23.25 -10.59
C LYS A 442 -4.05 21.82 -10.80
N SER A 443 -3.58 21.52 -12.00
CA SER A 443 -2.99 20.22 -12.34
C SER A 443 -1.73 19.95 -11.51
N ASN A 444 -1.54 18.72 -11.07
CA ASN A 444 -0.31 18.30 -10.41
C ASN A 444 0.74 18.00 -11.48
N GLY A 445 1.48 19.03 -11.93
CA GLY A 445 2.42 18.99 -13.07
C GLY A 445 3.71 18.16 -12.87
N ASP A 446 3.77 17.32 -11.84
CA ASP A 446 4.90 16.43 -11.61
C ASP A 446 4.81 15.26 -12.61
N ALA A 447 5.59 15.33 -13.67
CA ALA A 447 5.77 14.18 -14.57
C ALA A 447 6.20 12.97 -13.72
N MET A 448 5.55 11.81 -13.94
CA MET A 448 6.00 10.57 -13.33
C MET A 448 7.48 10.42 -13.62
N LYS A 449 8.30 10.39 -12.56
CA LYS A 449 9.71 10.05 -12.72
C LYS A 449 9.74 8.59 -13.16
N GLN A 450 9.99 8.35 -14.45
CA GLN A 450 10.28 7.02 -14.92
C GLN A 450 11.46 6.51 -14.11
N TYR A 451 11.21 5.46 -13.33
CA TYR A 451 12.30 4.74 -12.72
C TYR A 451 13.06 4.07 -13.87
N PRO A 452 14.41 4.13 -13.90
CA PRO A 452 15.14 3.37 -14.91
C PRO A 452 14.67 1.92 -14.79
N ASP A 453 14.39 1.27 -15.92
CA ASP A 453 14.13 -0.17 -15.97
C ASP A 453 15.25 -0.86 -15.18
N SER A 454 14.93 -1.22 -13.95
CA SER A 454 15.86 -1.91 -13.10
C SER A 454 15.72 -3.36 -13.51
N ALA A 455 16.81 -3.98 -13.90
CA ALA A 455 16.85 -5.42 -14.17
C ALA A 455 16.50 -6.26 -12.92
N LEU A 456 16.35 -5.62 -11.75
CA LEU A 456 16.02 -6.30 -10.51
C LEU A 456 14.57 -6.79 -10.49
N PRO A 457 14.36 -8.05 -10.08
CA PRO A 457 13.04 -8.55 -9.77
C PRO A 457 12.33 -7.67 -8.74
N GLN A 458 11.01 -7.45 -8.93
CA GLN A 458 10.19 -6.66 -8.01
C GLN A 458 9.16 -7.54 -7.31
N LEU A 459 9.14 -7.48 -5.98
CA LEU A 459 8.12 -8.16 -5.17
C LEU A 459 6.89 -7.28 -5.05
N VAL A 460 5.73 -7.87 -5.35
CA VAL A 460 4.42 -7.26 -5.18
C VAL A 460 3.64 -8.05 -4.16
N LEU A 461 3.09 -7.36 -3.16
CA LEU A 461 2.25 -7.94 -2.11
C LEU A 461 0.83 -7.37 -2.21
N TYR A 462 -0.18 -8.23 -2.11
CA TYR A 462 -1.57 -7.77 -2.11
C TYR A 462 -2.49 -8.66 -1.27
N CYS A 463 -3.54 -8.07 -0.71
CA CYS A 463 -4.63 -8.81 -0.10
C CYS A 463 -5.98 -8.37 -0.66
N GLY A 464 -6.90 -9.32 -0.74
CA GLY A 464 -8.21 -9.13 -1.34
C GLY A 464 -9.31 -9.90 -0.61
N ARG A 465 -10.55 -9.58 -0.98
CA ARG A 465 -11.75 -10.27 -0.48
C ARG A 465 -11.88 -11.68 -1.03
N THR A 466 -11.48 -11.85 -2.27
CA THR A 466 -11.56 -13.11 -2.98
C THR A 466 -10.24 -13.43 -3.68
N GLN A 467 -10.04 -14.70 -4.04
CA GLN A 467 -8.86 -15.12 -4.80
C GLN A 467 -8.79 -14.39 -6.15
N GLU A 468 -9.94 -14.20 -6.80
CA GLU A 468 -10.08 -13.53 -8.09
C GLU A 468 -9.65 -12.06 -8.01
N SER A 469 -9.93 -11.37 -6.89
CA SER A 469 -9.49 -9.98 -6.72
C SER A 469 -7.97 -9.83 -6.64
N VAL A 470 -7.28 -10.82 -6.06
CA VAL A 470 -5.80 -10.86 -6.01
C VAL A 470 -5.24 -11.21 -7.38
N GLN A 471 -5.84 -12.19 -8.06
CA GLN A 471 -5.45 -12.56 -9.42
C GLN A 471 -5.63 -11.41 -10.41
N TYR A 472 -6.76 -10.70 -10.35
CA TYR A 472 -7.04 -9.54 -11.19
C TYR A 472 -5.94 -8.48 -11.09
N LEU A 473 -5.49 -8.17 -9.86
CA LEU A 473 -4.37 -7.25 -9.68
C LEU A 473 -3.10 -7.81 -10.33
N PHE A 474 -2.78 -9.08 -10.14
CA PHE A 474 -1.59 -9.68 -10.74
C PHE A 474 -1.60 -9.62 -12.27
N ASP A 475 -2.75 -9.86 -12.89
CA ASP A 475 -2.92 -9.76 -14.34
C ASP A 475 -2.84 -8.30 -14.81
N TYR A 476 -3.39 -7.36 -14.04
CA TYR A 476 -3.29 -5.92 -14.31
C TYR A 476 -1.83 -5.43 -14.32
N LEU A 477 -1.00 -5.96 -13.42
CA LEU A 477 0.42 -5.59 -13.33
C LEU A 477 1.24 -6.06 -14.55
N LEU A 478 0.82 -7.11 -15.24
CA LEU A 478 1.50 -7.61 -16.44
C LEU A 478 1.24 -6.74 -17.68
N THR A 479 0.14 -5.99 -17.68
CA THR A 479 -0.36 -5.26 -18.85
C THR A 479 -0.24 -3.75 -18.72
N SER A 480 0.24 -3.25 -17.57
CA SER A 480 0.29 -1.83 -17.24
C SER A 480 1.72 -1.33 -17.11
N ALA A 481 1.96 -0.07 -17.50
CA ALA A 481 3.21 0.61 -17.16
C ALA A 481 3.20 0.98 -15.67
N LEU A 482 4.11 0.41 -14.89
CA LEU A 482 4.15 0.58 -13.43
C LEU A 482 5.31 1.48 -13.02
N SER A 483 5.09 2.27 -11.96
CA SER A 483 6.11 3.12 -11.35
C SER A 483 6.44 2.63 -9.96
N ARG A 484 7.61 3.03 -9.44
CA ARG A 484 7.98 2.76 -8.05
C ARG A 484 6.97 3.36 -7.07
N GLU A 485 6.44 4.53 -7.39
CA GLU A 485 5.42 5.23 -6.62
C GLU A 485 4.13 4.42 -6.57
N PHE A 486 3.74 3.78 -7.68
CA PHE A 486 2.59 2.88 -7.71
C PHE A 486 2.77 1.71 -6.73
N PHE A 487 3.91 1.01 -6.75
CA PHE A 487 4.17 -0.08 -5.80
C PHE A 487 4.23 0.40 -4.35
N ALA A 488 4.78 1.59 -4.10
CA ALA A 488 4.80 2.18 -2.78
C ALA A 488 3.39 2.47 -2.25
N LEU A 489 2.48 2.97 -3.10
CA LEU A 489 1.07 3.19 -2.75
C LEU A 489 0.33 1.86 -2.56
N LEU A 490 0.57 0.88 -3.43
CA LEU A 490 -0.03 -0.44 -3.35
C LEU A 490 0.34 -1.13 -2.04
N HIS A 491 1.62 -1.21 -1.69
CA HIS A 491 2.05 -1.86 -0.45
C HIS A 491 1.56 -1.16 0.81
N LYS A 492 1.44 0.18 0.79
CA LYS A 492 0.88 0.94 1.91
C LYS A 492 -0.61 0.74 2.08
N SER A 493 -1.38 0.66 1.00
CA SER A 493 -2.82 0.47 1.05
C SER A 493 -3.23 -1.00 1.25
N ALA A 494 -2.42 -1.94 0.77
CA ALA A 494 -2.68 -3.37 0.82
C ALA A 494 -2.26 -4.04 2.14
N TYR A 495 -1.37 -3.43 2.93
CA TYR A 495 -0.99 -4.00 4.22
C TYR A 495 -2.14 -3.85 5.23
N SER A 496 -2.97 -4.88 5.36
CA SER A 496 -4.04 -4.92 6.36
C SER A 496 -3.91 -6.16 7.25
N ARG A 497 -4.04 -5.93 8.55
CA ARG A 497 -4.21 -6.98 9.56
C ARG A 497 -5.68 -7.42 9.68
N SER A 498 -6.57 -6.87 8.85
CA SER A 498 -8.00 -7.14 8.89
C SER A 498 -8.30 -8.59 8.50
N THR A 499 -9.12 -9.25 9.33
CA THR A 499 -9.71 -10.58 9.06
C THR A 499 -10.60 -10.59 7.83
N VAL A 500 -11.02 -9.41 7.41
CA VAL A 500 -12.00 -9.22 6.36
C VAL A 500 -11.38 -9.36 4.97
N LYS A 501 -10.05 -9.40 4.80
CA LYS A 501 -9.39 -9.74 3.52
C LYS A 501 -8.61 -11.04 3.64
N PRO A 502 -9.29 -12.20 3.56
CA PRO A 502 -8.68 -13.47 3.90
C PRO A 502 -7.73 -14.00 2.81
N TYR A 503 -7.71 -13.42 1.61
CA TYR A 503 -6.80 -13.86 0.54
C TYR A 503 -5.59 -12.94 0.49
N ARG A 504 -4.40 -13.52 0.65
CA ARG A 504 -3.12 -12.85 0.46
C ARG A 504 -2.38 -13.48 -0.71
N GLY A 505 -1.68 -12.66 -1.47
CA GLY A 505 -0.80 -13.15 -2.49
C GLY A 505 0.46 -12.32 -2.62
N TYR A 506 1.49 -12.95 -3.19
CA TYR A 506 2.64 -12.24 -3.71
C TYR A 506 2.91 -12.63 -5.16
N LYS A 507 3.52 -11.71 -5.91
CA LYS A 507 4.05 -11.94 -7.26
C LYS A 507 5.44 -11.32 -7.37
N ILE A 508 6.36 -12.01 -8.03
CA ILE A 508 7.67 -11.47 -8.39
C ILE A 508 7.62 -11.15 -9.88
N LEU A 509 7.88 -9.89 -10.21
CA LEU A 509 7.97 -9.41 -11.58
C LEU A 509 9.44 -9.49 -12.01
N GLN A 510 9.75 -10.43 -12.90
CA GLN A 510 11.06 -10.59 -13.54
C GLN A 510 10.86 -10.91 -15.02
N LYS A 511 11.84 -10.55 -15.85
CA LYS A 511 11.84 -10.92 -17.26
C LYS A 511 11.90 -12.45 -17.37
N ASP A 512 10.91 -13.06 -18.02
CA ASP A 512 10.84 -14.48 -18.38
C ASP A 512 10.53 -15.49 -17.24
N GLU A 513 10.28 -15.04 -16.00
CA GLU A 513 9.84 -15.91 -14.89
C GLU A 513 8.60 -15.34 -14.18
N GLU A 514 7.57 -16.18 -14.02
CA GLU A 514 6.37 -15.86 -13.26
C GLU A 514 6.31 -16.66 -11.96
N ILE A 515 6.65 -16.01 -10.85
CA ILE A 515 6.46 -16.59 -9.51
C ILE A 515 5.32 -15.85 -8.84
N SER A 516 4.21 -16.55 -8.60
CA SER A 516 3.10 -16.02 -7.81
C SER A 516 2.49 -17.10 -6.94
N LYS A 517 2.01 -16.69 -5.76
CA LYS A 517 1.31 -17.55 -4.80
C LYS A 517 0.13 -16.77 -4.24
N ILE A 518 -1.03 -17.39 -4.19
CA ILE A 518 -2.23 -16.84 -3.54
C ILE A 518 -2.71 -17.89 -2.54
N LYS A 519 -2.96 -17.46 -1.30
CA LYS A 519 -3.39 -18.34 -0.21
C LYS A 519 -4.51 -17.66 0.58
N ARG A 520 -5.50 -18.47 0.97
CA ARG A 520 -6.47 -18.05 1.98
C ARG A 520 -5.81 -18.20 3.35
N VAL A 521 -5.63 -17.09 4.04
CA VAL A 521 -4.95 -17.01 5.33
C VAL A 521 -5.99 -17.01 6.45
N LYS A 522 -5.78 -17.87 7.45
CA LYS A 522 -6.49 -17.78 8.73
C LYS A 522 -5.69 -16.83 9.61
N ILE A 523 -6.33 -15.82 10.19
CA ILE A 523 -5.63 -14.89 11.09
C ILE A 523 -5.32 -15.61 12.38
N GLU A 524 -4.08 -16.06 12.49
CA GLU A 524 -3.49 -16.61 13.69
C GLU A 524 -2.15 -15.93 13.90
N LYS A 525 -1.80 -15.63 15.16
CA LYS A 525 -0.49 -15.07 15.45
C LYS A 525 0.55 -16.18 15.36
N ARG A 526 1.30 -16.19 14.26
CA ARG A 526 2.36 -17.18 14.03
C ARG A 526 3.72 -16.59 14.39
N PRO A 527 4.42 -17.12 15.41
CA PRO A 527 5.73 -16.60 15.78
C PRO A 527 6.75 -16.92 14.68
N VAL A 528 7.51 -15.92 14.25
CA VAL A 528 8.62 -16.11 13.31
C VAL A 528 9.87 -16.53 14.09
N TRP A 529 10.53 -17.59 13.64
CA TRP A 529 11.77 -18.10 14.24
C TRP A 529 12.90 -18.10 13.23
N TYR A 530 14.11 -17.73 13.65
CA TYR A 530 15.29 -17.83 12.79
C TYR A 530 16.13 -19.05 13.14
N LEU A 531 16.52 -19.80 12.12
CA LEU A 531 17.45 -20.91 12.23
C LEU A 531 18.71 -20.58 11.44
N PHE A 532 19.85 -20.50 12.11
CA PHE A 532 21.14 -20.19 11.51
C PHE A 532 22.03 -21.43 11.40
N ASN A 533 22.63 -21.62 10.22
CA ASN A 533 23.56 -22.72 9.96
C ASN A 533 24.83 -22.20 9.26
N CYS A 534 25.98 -22.79 9.61
CA CYS A 534 27.28 -22.45 9.04
C CYS A 534 28.06 -23.67 8.51
N THR A 535 27.41 -24.83 8.34
CA THR A 535 28.04 -26.06 7.86
C THR A 535 27.73 -26.33 6.38
N GLY A 536 28.65 -27.01 5.68
CA GLY A 536 28.48 -27.42 4.28
C GLY A 536 29.30 -26.62 3.25
N GLU A 537 29.17 -27.01 1.98
CA GLU A 537 29.82 -26.32 0.86
C GLU A 537 29.28 -24.90 0.68
N GLN A 538 30.21 -23.94 0.73
CA GLN A 538 29.96 -22.55 0.36
C GLN A 538 29.28 -22.44 -1.00
N ARG A 539 28.10 -21.79 -1.03
CA ARG A 539 27.58 -21.17 -2.24
C ARG A 539 28.09 -19.72 -2.28
N THR A 540 29.35 -19.52 -2.64
CA THR A 540 30.04 -18.20 -2.66
C THR A 540 29.89 -17.44 -3.97
N SER A 541 28.83 -17.71 -4.71
CA SER A 541 28.39 -16.83 -5.79
C SER A 541 27.00 -16.31 -5.43
N ILE A 542 26.93 -15.39 -4.47
CA ILE A 542 25.73 -14.56 -4.44
C ILE A 542 25.80 -13.69 -5.70
N SER A 543 24.74 -13.70 -6.51
CA SER A 543 24.74 -13.03 -7.81
C SER A 543 25.05 -11.55 -7.64
N LYS A 544 25.58 -10.90 -8.69
CA LYS A 544 25.75 -9.43 -8.71
C LYS A 544 24.43 -8.72 -8.36
N ASP A 545 23.32 -9.36 -8.66
CA ASP A 545 21.97 -8.82 -8.52
C ASP A 545 21.56 -8.62 -7.06
N ILE A 546 21.93 -9.51 -6.12
CA ILE A 546 21.63 -9.28 -4.69
C ILE A 546 22.35 -8.05 -4.15
N MET A 547 23.54 -7.75 -4.69
CA MET A 547 24.36 -6.60 -4.27
C MET A 547 23.81 -5.28 -4.81
N GLU A 548 22.78 -5.31 -5.64
CA GLU A 548 22.01 -4.12 -5.97
C GLU A 548 20.96 -3.79 -4.89
N ILE A 549 20.58 -4.75 -4.03
CA ILE A 549 19.80 -4.49 -2.83
C ILE A 549 20.66 -3.66 -1.87
N LYS A 550 20.41 -2.35 -1.82
CA LYS A 550 21.25 -1.38 -1.09
C LYS A 550 21.47 -1.75 0.38
N VAL A 551 20.46 -2.28 1.07
CA VAL A 551 20.57 -2.69 2.48
C VAL A 551 21.56 -3.84 2.62
N PHE A 552 21.38 -4.90 1.82
CA PHE A 552 22.27 -6.05 1.77
C PHE A 552 23.71 -5.64 1.46
N ALA A 553 23.91 -4.87 0.38
CA ALA A 553 25.23 -4.43 -0.06
C ALA A 553 25.94 -3.54 0.97
N ASN A 554 25.21 -2.65 1.63
CA ASN A 554 25.76 -1.81 2.69
C ASN A 554 26.20 -2.65 3.90
N SER A 555 25.45 -3.70 4.24
CA SER A 555 25.82 -4.62 5.32
C SER A 555 27.11 -5.37 5.00
N ILE A 556 27.22 -5.96 3.81
CA ILE A 556 28.46 -6.63 3.35
C ILE A 556 29.65 -5.66 3.37
N LYS A 557 29.49 -4.43 2.87
CA LYS A 557 30.56 -3.41 2.89
C LYS A 557 31.04 -3.06 4.31
N LYS A 558 30.13 -3.03 5.30
CA LYS A 558 30.49 -2.81 6.71
C LYS A 558 31.32 -3.97 7.27
N SER A 559 30.92 -5.21 6.99
CA SER A 559 31.68 -6.41 7.37
C SER A 559 33.05 -6.44 6.67
N ALA A 560 33.11 -6.08 5.38
CA ALA A 560 34.36 -6.03 4.62
C ALA A 560 35.32 -4.98 5.18
N LYS A 561 34.82 -3.79 5.54
CA LYS A 561 35.62 -2.75 6.21
C LYS A 561 36.19 -3.24 7.54
N THR A 562 35.45 -4.08 8.26
CA THR A 562 35.90 -4.66 9.54
C THR A 562 37.04 -5.65 9.35
N LEU A 563 37.03 -6.44 8.27
CA LEU A 563 38.03 -7.47 7.99
C LEU A 563 39.23 -6.98 7.17
N LYS A 564 39.12 -5.82 6.52
CA LYS A 564 40.20 -5.21 5.72
C LYS A 564 41.56 -5.14 6.44
N PRO A 565 41.67 -4.77 7.74
CA PRO A 565 42.95 -4.74 8.44
C PRO A 565 43.65 -6.11 8.55
N TYR A 566 42.91 -7.21 8.37
CA TYR A 566 43.43 -8.57 8.46
C TYR A 566 43.69 -9.20 7.08
N GLY A 567 43.70 -8.38 6.02
CA GLY A 567 44.07 -8.80 4.67
C GLY A 567 43.01 -9.61 3.92
N LEU A 568 41.77 -9.65 4.40
CA LEU A 568 40.70 -10.45 3.81
C LEU A 568 39.80 -9.58 2.90
N ASP A 569 39.77 -9.90 1.60
CA ASP A 569 38.86 -9.25 0.65
C ASP A 569 37.49 -9.95 0.67
N LEU A 570 36.67 -9.55 1.62
CA LEU A 570 35.33 -10.13 1.80
C LEU A 570 34.41 -9.92 0.58
N ILE A 571 34.56 -8.80 -0.13
CA ILE A 571 33.69 -8.51 -1.29
C ILE A 571 34.00 -9.50 -2.40
N ASP A 572 35.28 -9.72 -2.70
CA ASP A 572 35.69 -10.70 -3.70
C ASP A 572 35.29 -12.14 -3.31
N LEU A 573 35.41 -12.49 -2.02
CA LEU A 573 34.98 -13.80 -1.49
C LEU A 573 33.48 -14.04 -1.63
N VAL A 574 32.65 -13.01 -1.48
CA VAL A 574 31.19 -13.10 -1.61
C VAL A 574 30.74 -13.13 -3.08
N MET A 575 31.46 -12.42 -3.97
CA MET A 575 31.03 -12.14 -5.34
C MET A 575 31.64 -13.05 -6.41
N ASN A 576 32.94 -13.36 -6.32
CA ASN A 576 33.71 -13.94 -7.41
C ASN A 576 34.28 -15.32 -7.09
N GLN A 577 33.79 -15.98 -6.03
CA GLN A 577 34.38 -17.21 -5.47
C GLN A 577 35.89 -17.12 -5.25
N GLY A 578 36.45 -15.93 -5.02
CA GLY A 578 37.88 -15.73 -4.84
C GLY A 578 38.80 -16.42 -5.86
N LYS A 579 38.40 -16.82 -7.08
CA LYS A 579 39.22 -17.61 -8.04
C LYS A 579 40.01 -18.81 -7.46
N THR A 580 39.75 -19.22 -6.22
CA THR A 580 40.57 -20.17 -5.47
C THR A 580 39.60 -21.06 -4.71
N LYS A 581 39.58 -22.36 -5.07
CA LYS A 581 38.97 -23.36 -4.20
C LYS A 581 39.55 -23.14 -2.79
N THR A 582 38.72 -22.74 -1.83
CA THR A 582 39.12 -22.63 -0.42
C THR A 582 39.88 -23.90 -0.07
N ARG A 583 41.17 -23.80 0.24
CA ARG A 583 42.03 -24.98 0.40
C ARG A 583 41.70 -25.69 1.70
N GLU A 584 42.07 -26.97 1.80
CA GLU A 584 42.05 -27.67 3.09
C GLU A 584 42.84 -26.82 4.10
N ARG A 585 42.31 -26.66 5.32
CA ARG A 585 42.82 -25.80 6.40
C ARG A 585 42.61 -24.28 6.28
N GLU A 586 42.00 -23.75 5.22
CA GLU A 586 41.68 -22.30 5.11
C GLU A 586 40.21 -22.01 5.48
N ILE A 587 39.87 -22.06 6.76
CA ILE A 587 38.49 -21.92 7.26
C ILE A 587 38.07 -20.46 7.53
N ALA A 588 39.03 -19.53 7.68
CA ALA A 588 38.74 -18.12 7.99
C ALA A 588 37.95 -17.42 6.88
N SER A 589 38.30 -17.66 5.62
CA SER A 589 37.55 -17.14 4.47
C SER A 589 36.11 -17.66 4.42
N ALA A 590 35.92 -18.93 4.81
CA ALA A 590 34.61 -19.56 4.84
C ALA A 590 33.69 -18.96 5.90
N TYR A 591 34.14 -18.93 7.15
CA TYR A 591 33.31 -18.42 8.24
C TYR A 591 33.02 -16.93 8.05
N SER A 592 34.00 -16.17 7.58
CA SER A 592 33.83 -14.73 7.34
C SER A 592 32.78 -14.44 6.26
N SER A 593 32.80 -15.14 5.12
CA SER A 593 31.83 -14.93 4.03
C SER A 593 30.42 -15.39 4.43
N ILE A 594 30.30 -16.55 5.07
CA ILE A 594 29.02 -17.12 5.53
C ILE A 594 28.36 -16.20 6.56
N ILE A 595 29.09 -15.80 7.60
CA ILE A 595 28.55 -14.96 8.68
C ILE A 595 28.20 -13.57 8.14
N ALA A 596 29.07 -12.95 7.33
CA ALA A 596 28.77 -11.63 6.77
C ALA A 596 27.52 -11.66 5.87
N THR A 597 27.34 -12.74 5.10
CA THR A 597 26.13 -12.95 4.29
C THR A 597 24.91 -13.04 5.18
N GLN A 598 24.93 -13.87 6.22
CA GLN A 598 23.77 -14.03 7.12
C GLN A 598 23.44 -12.74 7.88
N ILE A 599 24.44 -11.93 8.29
CA ILE A 599 24.22 -10.58 8.83
C ILE A 599 23.46 -9.72 7.81
N ALA A 600 23.87 -9.74 6.53
CA ALA A 600 23.23 -8.95 5.49
C ALA A 600 21.80 -9.41 5.16
N LEU A 601 21.53 -10.72 5.24
CA LEU A 601 20.17 -11.27 5.10
C LEU A 601 19.27 -10.84 6.27
N VAL A 602 19.78 -10.91 7.51
CA VAL A 602 19.09 -10.40 8.72
C VAL A 602 18.81 -8.90 8.58
N ASP A 603 19.78 -8.10 8.12
CA ASP A 603 19.57 -6.67 7.89
C ASP A 603 18.49 -6.38 6.85
N THR A 604 18.39 -7.24 5.83
CA THR A 604 17.35 -7.15 4.79
C THR A 604 15.96 -7.46 5.36
N LEU A 605 15.84 -8.50 6.18
CA LEU A 605 14.59 -8.82 6.91
C LEU A 605 14.18 -7.69 7.87
N ASN A 606 15.13 -7.15 8.62
CA ASN A 606 14.88 -6.03 9.54
C ASN A 606 14.42 -4.77 8.79
N ALA A 607 14.97 -4.50 7.60
CA ALA A 607 14.60 -3.34 6.79
C ALA A 607 13.14 -3.38 6.28
N VAL A 608 12.56 -4.58 6.15
CA VAL A 608 11.13 -4.75 5.84
C VAL A 608 10.26 -4.98 7.09
N GLY A 609 10.84 -4.87 8.29
CA GLY A 609 10.12 -4.92 9.56
C GLY A 609 9.83 -6.33 10.08
N ILE A 610 10.54 -7.35 9.61
CA ILE A 610 10.40 -8.73 10.11
C ILE A 610 11.37 -8.93 11.28
N GLU A 611 10.84 -9.28 12.45
CA GLU A 611 11.62 -9.58 13.65
C GLU A 611 11.28 -10.98 14.20
N PRO A 612 12.28 -11.74 14.69
CA PRO A 612 12.04 -13.08 15.23
C PRO A 612 11.54 -13.04 16.68
N SER A 613 10.60 -13.94 16.97
CA SER A 613 10.14 -14.29 18.31
C SER A 613 11.11 -15.21 19.05
N GLY A 614 11.89 -16.01 18.31
CA GLY A 614 12.93 -16.89 18.84
C GLY A 614 13.96 -17.21 17.77
N PHE A 615 15.15 -17.65 18.17
CA PHE A 615 16.22 -17.99 17.22
C PHE A 615 17.22 -18.99 17.78
N ILE A 616 17.75 -19.79 16.86
CA ILE A 616 18.63 -20.93 17.13
C ILE A 616 19.78 -20.88 16.14
N GLY A 617 21.00 -21.12 16.62
CA GLY A 617 22.19 -21.18 15.79
C GLY A 617 22.90 -22.50 15.96
N GLN A 618 23.46 -23.04 14.88
CA GLN A 618 24.26 -24.25 14.90
C GLN A 618 25.76 -23.91 14.90
N GLY A 619 26.47 -24.27 15.97
CA GLY A 619 27.91 -24.05 16.11
C GLY A 619 28.28 -22.57 16.03
N VAL A 620 29.23 -22.21 15.17
CA VAL A 620 29.67 -20.80 14.98
C VAL A 620 28.52 -19.86 14.60
N ALA A 621 27.42 -20.38 14.04
CA ALA A 621 26.24 -19.61 13.70
C ALA A 621 25.55 -19.00 14.94
N GLU A 622 25.82 -19.48 16.15
CA GLU A 622 25.32 -18.85 17.38
C GLU A 622 25.84 -17.42 17.60
N LEU A 623 26.91 -17.01 16.92
CA LEU A 623 27.30 -15.59 16.88
C LEU A 623 26.18 -14.71 16.28
N LEU A 624 25.43 -15.23 15.31
CA LEU A 624 24.30 -14.53 14.71
C LEU A 624 23.10 -14.45 15.65
N CYS A 625 22.93 -15.43 16.54
CA CYS A 625 21.97 -15.32 17.63
C CYS A 625 22.32 -14.12 18.51
N GLY A 626 23.60 -13.93 18.86
CA GLY A 626 24.03 -12.74 19.59
C GLY A 626 23.80 -11.43 18.82
N TYR A 627 23.95 -11.45 17.49
CA TYR A 627 23.62 -10.30 16.63
C TYR A 627 22.15 -9.91 16.71
N VAL A 628 21.27 -10.87 16.46
CA VAL A 628 19.80 -10.71 16.45
C VAL A 628 19.26 -10.37 17.83
N ASP A 629 19.89 -10.90 18.89
CA ASP A 629 19.54 -10.59 20.27
C ASP A 629 19.90 -9.14 20.66
N GLY A 630 20.82 -8.51 19.93
CA GLY A 630 21.42 -7.22 20.28
C GLY A 630 22.50 -7.32 21.37
N SER A 631 22.86 -8.55 21.76
CA SER A 631 23.92 -8.83 22.74
C SER A 631 25.32 -8.65 22.12
N LEU A 632 25.45 -8.86 20.81
CA LEU A 632 26.65 -8.58 20.02
C LEU A 632 26.36 -7.61 18.86
N THR A 633 27.35 -6.76 18.55
CA THR A 633 27.30 -5.91 17.35
C THR A 633 27.74 -6.67 16.10
N ALA A 634 27.31 -6.23 14.91
CA ALA A 634 27.79 -6.80 13.64
C ALA A 634 29.33 -6.87 13.58
N LYS A 635 30.02 -5.81 14.02
CA LYS A 635 31.49 -5.77 14.08
C LYS A 635 32.06 -6.88 14.97
N GLN A 636 31.49 -7.11 16.15
CA GLN A 636 31.96 -8.15 17.07
C GLN A 636 31.73 -9.54 16.48
N VAL A 637 30.57 -9.76 15.87
CA VAL A 637 30.19 -11.03 15.22
C VAL A 637 31.14 -11.34 14.05
N THR A 638 31.39 -10.36 13.19
CA THR A 638 32.34 -10.48 12.07
C THR A 638 33.75 -10.81 12.57
N LEU A 639 34.25 -10.09 13.59
CA LEU A 639 35.59 -10.33 14.14
C LEU A 639 35.68 -11.67 14.86
N ALA A 640 34.68 -12.04 15.65
CA ALA A 640 34.66 -13.31 16.38
C ALA A 640 34.65 -14.49 15.40
N ALA A 641 33.84 -14.44 14.34
CA ALA A 641 33.83 -15.47 13.30
C ALA A 641 35.19 -15.63 12.63
N TYR A 642 35.84 -14.51 12.27
CA TYR A 642 37.18 -14.51 11.69
C TYR A 642 38.21 -15.13 12.66
N TRP A 643 38.22 -14.69 13.92
CA TRP A 643 39.23 -15.13 14.90
C TRP A 643 39.02 -16.55 15.43
N ILE A 644 37.78 -17.03 15.53
CA ILE A 644 37.50 -18.46 15.80
C ILE A 644 38.18 -19.30 14.72
N ALA A 645 37.89 -18.99 13.46
CA ALA A 645 38.47 -19.72 12.34
C ALA A 645 40.00 -19.55 12.27
N LYS A 646 40.51 -18.31 12.39
CA LYS A 646 41.93 -18.01 12.27
C LYS A 646 42.76 -18.70 13.36
N THR A 647 42.25 -18.76 14.58
CA THR A 647 42.93 -19.47 15.68
C THR A 647 43.09 -20.96 15.36
N LEU A 648 42.09 -21.59 14.72
CA LEU A 648 42.20 -22.99 14.30
C LEU A 648 43.30 -23.20 13.25
N GLU A 649 43.43 -22.27 12.30
CA GLU A 649 44.51 -22.28 11.29
C GLU A 649 45.90 -22.16 11.93
N GLU A 650 46.03 -21.31 12.94
CA GLU A 650 47.30 -21.02 13.62
C GLU A 650 47.71 -22.09 14.62
N THR A 651 46.75 -22.81 15.21
CA THR A 651 46.99 -23.84 16.24
C THR A 651 47.62 -25.13 15.67
N LYS A 652 47.64 -25.31 14.34
CA LYS A 652 48.22 -26.49 13.66
C LYS A 652 47.72 -27.84 14.21
N LEU A 653 46.40 -27.94 14.36
CA LEU A 653 45.73 -29.16 14.84
C LEU A 653 45.94 -30.35 13.91
N GLU A 654 45.88 -31.58 14.42
CA GLU A 654 45.89 -32.81 13.61
C GLU A 654 44.77 -32.81 12.56
N ALA A 655 44.96 -33.51 11.45
CA ALA A 655 43.95 -33.62 10.39
C ALA A 655 42.72 -34.38 10.89
N GLY A 656 41.57 -33.71 10.87
CA GLY A 656 40.29 -34.25 11.27
C GLY A 656 39.29 -34.33 10.12
N GLY A 657 38.18 -34.98 10.39
CA GLY A 657 37.00 -35.02 9.55
C GLY A 657 35.73 -35.03 10.39
N MET A 658 34.61 -34.83 9.72
CA MET A 658 33.27 -34.88 10.30
C MET A 658 32.36 -35.69 9.38
N LEU A 659 31.45 -36.47 9.96
CA LEU A 659 30.57 -37.38 9.22
C LEU A 659 29.17 -37.30 9.79
N ASP A 660 28.19 -37.00 8.92
CA ASP A 660 26.77 -37.12 9.23
C ASP A 660 26.34 -38.57 9.04
N ILE A 661 25.57 -39.10 9.99
CA ILE A 661 25.13 -40.49 10.07
C ILE A 661 23.64 -40.52 10.38
N ASN A 662 22.87 -41.27 9.58
CA ASN A 662 21.43 -41.47 9.75
C ASN A 662 21.17 -42.61 10.75
N GLU A 663 21.47 -42.35 12.02
CA GLU A 663 21.28 -43.24 13.15
C GLU A 663 21.18 -42.44 14.45
N SER A 664 20.61 -43.02 15.50
CA SER A 664 20.39 -42.37 16.78
C SER A 664 21.69 -42.08 17.55
N TRP A 665 21.64 -41.03 18.38
CA TRP A 665 22.75 -40.64 19.26
C TRP A 665 23.23 -41.78 20.17
N CYS A 666 22.31 -42.61 20.65
CA CYS A 666 22.62 -43.71 21.56
C CYS A 666 23.37 -44.85 20.86
N GLU A 667 22.92 -45.25 19.67
CA GLU A 667 23.54 -46.35 18.93
C GLU A 667 24.93 -45.97 18.42
N ILE A 668 25.09 -44.75 17.89
CA ILE A 668 26.40 -44.25 17.46
C ILE A 668 27.36 -44.11 18.64
N HIS A 669 26.89 -43.71 19.82
CA HIS A 669 27.73 -43.67 21.03
C HIS A 669 28.23 -45.06 21.45
N LYS A 670 27.45 -46.12 21.26
CA LYS A 670 27.87 -47.50 21.58
C LYS A 670 28.91 -48.03 20.58
N CYS A 671 28.83 -47.62 19.33
CA CYS A 671 29.57 -48.23 18.23
C CYS A 671 30.80 -47.42 17.76
N CYS A 672 30.94 -46.16 18.22
CA CYS A 672 32.04 -45.26 17.87
C CYS A 672 33.36 -45.62 18.57
N PRO A 673 34.49 -45.61 17.84
CA PRO A 673 35.84 -45.60 18.42
C PRO A 673 36.04 -44.50 19.46
N ASN A 674 36.86 -44.78 20.49
CA ASN A 674 37.15 -43.87 21.59
C ASN A 674 37.78 -42.53 21.17
N ASP A 675 38.37 -42.44 19.98
CA ASP A 675 39.00 -41.24 19.41
C ASP A 675 38.05 -40.40 18.53
N ILE A 676 36.82 -40.87 18.31
CA ILE A 676 35.72 -40.16 17.65
C ILE A 676 34.78 -39.59 18.72
N CYS A 677 34.29 -38.37 18.49
CA CYS A 677 33.38 -37.66 19.38
C CYS A 677 32.04 -37.43 18.70
N LEU A 678 30.94 -37.64 19.42
CA LEU A 678 29.63 -37.16 18.96
C LEU A 678 29.62 -35.65 19.04
N SER A 679 29.40 -35.01 17.90
CA SER A 679 29.66 -33.58 17.69
C SER A 679 28.40 -32.79 17.46
N ARG A 680 27.38 -33.36 16.80
CA ARG A 680 26.09 -32.68 16.58
C ARG A 680 24.94 -33.67 16.70
N HIS A 681 23.96 -33.34 17.52
CA HIS A 681 22.68 -34.03 17.66
C HIS A 681 21.67 -33.25 16.82
N LEU A 682 21.47 -33.64 15.56
CA LEU A 682 20.66 -32.87 14.61
C LEU A 682 19.18 -33.22 14.80
N ALA A 683 18.84 -34.50 14.68
CA ALA A 683 17.51 -35.07 14.93
C ALA A 683 17.63 -36.35 15.79
N GLU A 684 16.50 -36.98 16.12
CA GLU A 684 16.46 -38.24 16.88
C GLU A 684 17.36 -39.32 16.26
N ASP A 685 17.25 -39.50 14.94
CA ASP A 685 18.01 -40.47 14.14
C ASP A 685 19.01 -39.81 13.19
N PHE A 686 19.50 -38.61 13.51
CA PHE A 686 20.47 -37.93 12.65
C PHE A 686 21.54 -37.22 13.47
N VAL A 687 22.76 -37.75 13.40
CA VAL A 687 23.88 -37.29 14.22
C VAL A 687 25.14 -37.05 13.40
N THR A 688 25.99 -36.16 13.89
CA THR A 688 27.32 -35.93 13.34
C THR A 688 28.37 -36.33 14.33
N VAL A 689 29.38 -37.05 13.84
CA VAL A 689 30.59 -37.35 14.59
C VAL A 689 31.79 -36.58 14.04
N SER A 690 32.80 -36.37 14.87
CA SER A 690 34.08 -35.76 14.46
C SER A 690 35.26 -36.51 15.08
N GLY A 691 36.36 -36.55 14.35
CA GLY A 691 37.54 -37.30 14.79
C GLY A 691 38.69 -37.23 13.78
N PRO A 692 39.77 -38.02 13.99
CA PRO A 692 40.84 -38.15 13.02
C PRO A 692 40.33 -38.68 11.69
N LYS A 693 40.88 -38.17 10.59
CA LYS A 693 40.44 -38.52 9.22
C LYS A 693 40.52 -40.03 8.94
N SER A 694 41.52 -40.72 9.49
CA SER A 694 41.67 -42.17 9.42
C SER A 694 40.53 -42.91 10.12
N SER A 695 40.18 -42.51 11.33
CA SER A 695 39.13 -43.16 12.13
C SER A 695 37.74 -42.88 11.58
N ILE A 696 37.50 -41.67 11.06
CA ILE A 696 36.26 -41.34 10.33
C ILE A 696 36.10 -42.24 9.11
N LYS A 697 37.17 -42.49 8.34
CA LYS A 697 37.12 -43.38 7.18
C LYS A 697 36.73 -44.81 7.56
N LEU A 698 37.33 -45.34 8.63
CA LEU A 698 36.97 -46.68 9.15
C LEU A 698 35.50 -46.75 9.58
N LEU A 699 34.98 -45.67 10.17
CA LEU A 699 33.58 -45.59 10.55
C LEU A 699 32.66 -45.55 9.33
N VAL A 700 33.02 -44.82 8.26
CA VAL A 700 32.28 -44.84 6.98
C VAL A 700 32.18 -46.27 6.45
N ASP A 701 33.30 -46.99 6.37
CA ASP A 701 33.34 -48.36 5.85
C ASP A 701 32.43 -49.29 6.70
N LYS A 702 32.42 -49.12 8.02
CA LYS A 702 31.55 -49.87 8.94
C LYS A 702 30.07 -49.54 8.73
N MET A 703 29.70 -48.25 8.69
CA MET A 703 28.32 -47.82 8.50
C MET A 703 27.77 -48.28 7.14
N GLN A 704 28.59 -48.23 6.09
CA GLN A 704 28.24 -48.75 4.77
C GLN A 704 27.99 -50.26 4.78
N ALA A 705 28.80 -51.03 5.52
CA ALA A 705 28.58 -52.47 5.69
C ALA A 705 27.26 -52.80 6.42
N GLU A 706 26.81 -51.89 7.29
CA GLU A 706 25.54 -51.98 8.03
C GLU A 706 24.34 -51.35 7.26
N ASN A 707 24.55 -50.90 6.01
CA ASN A 707 23.57 -50.17 5.20
C ASN A 707 23.04 -48.86 5.84
N ILE A 708 23.83 -48.22 6.69
CA ILE A 708 23.53 -46.93 7.31
C ILE A 708 24.00 -45.79 6.39
N LEU A 709 23.12 -44.84 6.10
CA LEU A 709 23.42 -43.69 5.26
C LEU A 709 24.38 -42.74 5.97
N THR A 710 25.43 -42.32 5.25
CA THR A 710 26.44 -41.38 5.76
C THR A 710 26.77 -40.30 4.71
N GLU A 711 27.05 -39.08 5.17
CA GLU A 711 27.48 -37.95 4.32
C GLU A 711 28.68 -37.23 4.95
N GLU A 712 29.75 -37.03 4.17
CA GLU A 712 30.93 -36.30 4.66
C GLU A 712 30.61 -34.81 4.83
N VAL A 713 30.95 -34.27 5.99
CA VAL A 713 30.72 -32.85 6.31
C VAL A 713 31.98 -32.06 6.03
N LYS A 714 31.84 -31.01 5.21
CA LYS A 714 32.94 -30.10 4.91
C LYS A 714 33.38 -29.32 6.14
N SER A 715 34.43 -29.82 6.77
CA SER A 715 35.02 -29.32 8.00
C SER A 715 36.40 -28.69 7.79
N TYR A 716 36.82 -28.53 6.52
CA TYR A 716 38.11 -27.96 6.12
C TYR A 716 39.32 -28.67 6.75
N GLY A 717 39.18 -29.96 7.07
CA GLY A 717 40.24 -30.79 7.67
C GLY A 717 40.32 -30.69 9.20
N TYR A 718 39.26 -30.20 9.87
CA TYR A 718 39.18 -30.08 11.33
C TYR A 718 38.09 -30.99 11.92
N ALA A 719 38.34 -31.54 13.11
CA ALA A 719 37.33 -32.25 13.90
C ALA A 719 36.63 -31.27 14.85
N LEU A 720 35.64 -30.52 14.36
CA LEU A 720 34.97 -29.46 15.13
C LEU A 720 34.04 -30.03 16.21
N HIS A 721 33.75 -29.24 17.25
CA HIS A 721 32.82 -29.60 18.33
C HIS A 721 33.24 -30.86 19.10
N CYS A 722 34.54 -30.99 19.35
CA CYS A 722 35.08 -32.08 20.15
C CYS A 722 36.31 -31.66 20.97
N ARG A 723 36.74 -32.56 21.87
CA ARG A 723 37.91 -32.37 22.75
C ARG A 723 39.21 -32.03 22.01
N ARG A 724 39.33 -32.33 20.71
CA ARG A 724 40.51 -31.97 19.92
C ARG A 724 40.66 -30.46 19.72
N MET A 725 39.58 -29.70 19.91
CA MET A 725 39.62 -28.23 19.84
C MET A 725 40.20 -27.59 21.11
N TYR A 726 40.44 -28.34 22.20
CA TYR A 726 40.98 -27.78 23.45
C TYR A 726 42.29 -27.03 23.27
N ALA A 727 43.16 -27.48 22.36
CA ALA A 727 44.44 -26.82 22.08
C ALA A 727 44.29 -25.38 21.55
N ALA A 728 43.15 -25.02 20.97
CA ALA A 728 42.87 -23.67 20.47
C ALA A 728 42.20 -22.76 21.53
N THR A 729 41.71 -23.31 22.65
CA THR A 729 40.80 -22.59 23.57
C THR A 729 41.45 -21.43 24.28
N GLU A 730 42.68 -21.56 24.80
CA GLU A 730 43.34 -20.50 25.57
C GLU A 730 43.63 -19.26 24.72
N SER A 731 44.17 -19.47 23.51
CA SER A 731 44.44 -18.39 22.56
C SER A 731 43.14 -17.72 22.09
N LEU A 732 42.12 -18.54 21.81
CA LEU A 732 40.82 -18.06 21.39
C LEU A 732 40.13 -17.23 22.47
N GLN A 733 40.12 -17.72 23.72
CA GLN A 733 39.56 -17.04 24.89
C GLN A 733 40.11 -15.61 25.00
N LYS A 734 41.45 -15.47 25.04
CA LYS A 734 42.14 -14.17 25.14
C LYS A 734 41.78 -13.21 23.99
N THR A 735 41.54 -13.77 22.80
CA THR A 735 41.18 -12.98 21.61
C THR A 735 39.72 -12.54 21.67
N LEU A 736 38.81 -13.45 22.02
CA LEU A 736 37.38 -13.15 22.13
C LEU A 736 37.08 -12.20 23.29
N GLU A 737 37.81 -12.27 24.41
CA GLU A 737 37.67 -11.31 25.52
C GLU A 737 37.94 -9.87 25.08
N LYS A 738 38.89 -9.65 24.16
CA LYS A 738 39.16 -8.32 23.58
C LYS A 738 38.02 -7.85 22.66
N ILE A 739 37.42 -8.77 21.91
CA ILE A 739 36.31 -8.48 21.00
C ILE A 739 35.02 -8.22 21.80
N MET A 740 34.82 -8.96 22.90
CA MET A 740 33.62 -8.98 23.73
C MET A 740 33.90 -8.40 25.13
N ALA A 741 34.65 -7.30 25.20
CA ALA A 741 35.12 -6.71 26.46
C ALA A 741 34.00 -6.32 27.45
N ASN A 742 32.78 -6.09 26.95
CA ASN A 742 31.60 -5.76 27.75
C ASN A 742 30.46 -6.72 27.39
N PRO A 743 30.47 -7.96 27.91
CA PRO A 743 29.48 -8.97 27.53
C PRO A 743 28.09 -8.59 28.02
N LYS A 744 27.10 -8.78 27.17
CA LYS A 744 25.68 -8.50 27.47
C LYS A 744 24.94 -9.80 27.79
N PRO A 745 23.86 -9.73 28.60
CA PRO A 745 23.02 -10.89 28.85
C PRO A 745 22.33 -11.35 27.56
N ARG A 746 22.17 -12.67 27.42
CA ARG A 746 21.34 -13.29 26.38
C ARG A 746 19.87 -13.18 26.76
N SER A 747 18.99 -12.86 25.82
CA SER A 747 17.55 -12.92 26.09
C SER A 747 17.02 -14.35 26.06
N SER A 748 15.82 -14.54 26.60
CA SER A 748 15.09 -15.82 26.54
C SER A 748 14.61 -16.19 25.14
N ARG A 749 14.86 -15.38 24.10
CA ARG A 749 14.56 -15.71 22.70
C ARG A 749 15.67 -16.53 22.05
N TRP A 750 16.87 -16.52 22.62
CA TRP A 750 18.02 -17.28 22.14
C TRP A 750 18.05 -18.67 22.77
N MET A 751 17.62 -19.69 22.01
CA MET A 751 17.79 -21.09 22.45
C MET A 751 19.20 -21.55 22.10
N SER A 752 20.00 -21.83 23.12
CA SER A 752 21.36 -22.35 22.92
C SER A 752 21.29 -23.77 22.40
N SER A 753 22.08 -24.06 21.37
CA SER A 753 22.41 -25.41 20.94
C SER A 753 23.72 -25.91 21.56
N SER A 754 24.45 -25.09 22.32
CA SER A 754 25.73 -25.48 22.95
C SER A 754 25.62 -25.79 24.44
N TYR A 755 24.53 -25.32 25.08
CA TYR A 755 24.23 -25.56 26.48
C TYR A 755 22.89 -26.28 26.58
N ASN A 756 22.83 -27.33 27.40
CA ASN A 756 21.57 -27.96 27.79
C ASN A 756 20.84 -27.12 28.86
N GLU A 757 19.57 -27.44 29.11
CA GLU A 757 18.75 -26.73 30.10
C GLU A 757 19.36 -26.77 31.52
N SER A 758 19.98 -27.90 31.90
CA SER A 758 20.57 -28.09 33.22
C SER A 758 21.76 -27.16 33.50
N ASN A 759 22.48 -26.71 32.46
CA ASN A 759 23.64 -25.82 32.59
C ASN A 759 23.37 -24.40 32.07
N CYS A 760 22.10 -24.04 31.81
CA CYS A 760 21.72 -22.74 31.24
C CYS A 760 22.18 -21.54 32.10
N ASN A 761 22.30 -21.72 33.43
CA ASN A 761 22.80 -20.68 34.34
C ASN A 761 24.24 -20.24 34.06
N SER A 762 25.07 -21.12 33.49
CA SER A 762 26.45 -20.81 33.10
C SER A 762 26.53 -20.06 31.76
N ALA A 763 25.41 -19.96 31.05
CA ALA A 763 25.31 -19.33 29.75
C ALA A 763 24.47 -18.04 29.80
N LYS A 764 24.55 -17.23 30.87
CA LYS A 764 23.74 -16.00 30.95
C LYS A 764 24.22 -14.89 30.02
N LEU A 765 25.51 -14.85 29.70
CA LEU A 765 26.15 -13.81 28.92
C LEU A 765 26.54 -14.30 27.52
N ALA A 766 26.52 -13.40 26.55
CA ALA A 766 27.16 -13.59 25.24
C ALA A 766 28.63 -13.15 25.33
N ASP A 767 29.46 -13.99 25.94
CA ASP A 767 30.86 -13.68 26.25
C ASP A 767 31.85 -14.66 25.58
N ALA A 768 33.14 -14.43 25.80
CA ALA A 768 34.20 -15.29 25.27
C ALA A 768 34.07 -16.74 25.75
N CYS A 769 33.75 -16.95 27.03
CA CYS A 769 33.56 -18.27 27.63
C CYS A 769 32.47 -19.06 26.89
N TYR A 770 31.35 -18.41 26.57
CA TYR A 770 30.26 -19.01 25.82
C TYR A 770 30.72 -19.56 24.46
N PHE A 771 31.44 -18.75 23.67
CA PHE A 771 31.85 -19.15 22.32
C PHE A 771 33.05 -20.11 22.30
N VAL A 772 33.92 -20.06 23.32
CA VAL A 772 34.94 -21.09 23.53
C VAL A 772 34.29 -22.43 23.87
N HIS A 773 33.26 -22.43 24.74
CA HIS A 773 32.47 -23.63 25.06
C HIS A 773 31.74 -24.18 23.83
N ASN A 774 31.12 -23.32 23.02
CA ASN A 774 30.46 -23.70 21.76
C ASN A 774 31.41 -24.46 20.81
N LEU A 775 32.68 -24.05 20.73
CA LEU A 775 33.67 -24.67 19.84
C LEU A 775 34.06 -26.10 20.26
N VAL A 776 34.10 -26.38 21.56
CA VAL A 776 34.57 -27.67 22.11
C VAL A 776 33.44 -28.64 22.45
N SER A 777 32.23 -28.12 22.63
CA SER A 777 31.07 -28.91 23.08
C SER A 777 30.24 -29.41 21.91
N PRO A 778 29.51 -30.54 22.09
CA PRO A 778 28.57 -31.00 21.09
C PRO A 778 27.42 -30.02 20.88
N ILE A 779 26.93 -29.94 19.64
CA ILE A 779 25.77 -29.14 19.27
C ILE A 779 24.49 -29.93 19.45
N LEU A 780 23.64 -29.53 20.39
CA LEU A 780 22.37 -30.14 20.79
C LEU A 780 21.19 -29.51 20.04
N LEU A 781 21.21 -29.55 18.70
CA LEU A 781 20.18 -28.89 17.88
C LEU A 781 18.80 -29.50 18.09
N SER A 782 18.68 -30.82 18.15
CA SER A 782 17.40 -31.52 18.37
C SER A 782 16.68 -31.04 19.63
N GLN A 783 17.41 -30.75 20.71
CA GLN A 783 16.86 -30.21 21.97
C GLN A 783 16.41 -28.75 21.83
N ALA A 784 17.21 -27.92 21.15
CA ALA A 784 16.86 -26.53 20.90
C ALA A 784 15.58 -26.40 20.05
N LEU A 785 15.41 -27.29 19.06
CA LEU A 785 14.24 -27.29 18.17
C LEU A 785 12.92 -27.61 18.89
N LEU A 786 12.93 -28.32 20.03
CA LEU A 786 11.74 -28.58 20.84
C LEU A 786 11.05 -27.31 21.37
N HIS A 787 11.78 -26.19 21.41
CA HIS A 787 11.27 -24.91 21.86
C HIS A 787 10.48 -24.15 20.79
N ILE A 788 10.55 -24.58 19.53
CA ILE A 788 9.82 -23.95 18.43
C ILE A 788 8.33 -24.32 18.54
N PRO A 789 7.42 -23.34 18.63
CA PRO A 789 5.98 -23.59 18.63
C PRO A 789 5.53 -24.29 17.34
N LYS A 790 4.58 -25.23 17.45
CA LYS A 790 4.06 -25.99 16.30
C LYS A 790 3.51 -25.11 15.16
N ASN A 791 2.91 -23.96 15.49
CA ASN A 791 2.34 -23.02 14.51
C ASN A 791 3.35 -21.97 14.01
N ALA A 792 4.63 -22.06 14.40
CA ALA A 792 5.67 -21.11 14.01
C ALA A 792 5.96 -21.13 12.50
N ILE A 793 6.53 -20.03 12.03
CA ILE A 793 7.17 -19.95 10.71
C ILE A 793 8.67 -19.88 10.95
N VAL A 794 9.40 -20.89 10.52
CA VAL A 794 10.85 -20.99 10.69
C VAL A 794 11.53 -20.52 9.41
N ILE A 795 12.37 -19.50 9.51
CA ILE A 795 13.21 -19.01 8.42
C ILE A 795 14.62 -19.57 8.61
N GLU A 796 15.04 -20.45 7.71
CA GLU A 796 16.43 -20.90 7.66
C GLU A 796 17.28 -19.84 6.93
N ILE A 797 18.08 -19.12 7.71
CA ILE A 797 19.00 -18.10 7.23
C ILE A 797 20.36 -18.78 7.07
N SER A 798 20.58 -19.37 5.90
CA SER A 798 21.81 -20.09 5.58
C SER A 798 22.12 -19.96 4.08
N PRO A 799 23.40 -19.95 3.67
CA PRO A 799 23.79 -20.06 2.25
C PRO A 799 23.43 -21.41 1.60
N ARG A 800 23.16 -22.44 2.40
CA ARG A 800 22.67 -23.76 1.94
C ARG A 800 21.68 -24.31 2.97
N ALA A 801 20.48 -24.66 2.51
CA ALA A 801 19.49 -25.33 3.34
C ALA A 801 19.93 -26.76 3.67
N LEU A 802 20.02 -27.08 4.96
CA LEU A 802 20.36 -28.43 5.43
C LEU A 802 19.30 -29.00 6.40
N SER A 803 18.25 -28.23 6.70
CA SER A 803 17.33 -28.54 7.82
C SER A 803 16.03 -29.24 7.42
N ARG A 804 15.76 -29.52 6.13
CA ARG A 804 14.46 -30.10 5.71
C ARG A 804 14.15 -31.43 6.41
N ASN A 805 15.17 -32.19 6.81
CA ASN A 805 15.01 -33.48 7.48
C ASN A 805 15.01 -33.37 9.02
N VAL A 806 15.16 -32.16 9.57
CA VAL A 806 15.41 -31.94 11.01
C VAL A 806 14.25 -31.20 11.69
N LEU A 807 13.48 -30.43 10.92
CA LEU A 807 12.31 -29.69 11.42
C LEU A 807 11.03 -30.55 11.41
N ASN A 808 10.15 -30.33 12.39
CA ASN A 808 8.87 -31.00 12.48
C ASN A 808 7.97 -30.67 11.28
N HIS A 809 7.31 -31.68 10.71
CA HIS A 809 6.35 -31.55 9.60
C HIS A 809 5.20 -30.57 9.85
N GLU A 810 4.86 -30.27 11.10
CA GLU A 810 3.81 -29.29 11.43
C GLU A 810 4.27 -27.82 11.30
N THR A 811 5.58 -27.55 11.32
CA THR A 811 6.13 -26.19 11.21
C THR A 811 6.30 -25.76 9.75
N GLU A 812 5.94 -24.51 9.43
CA GLU A 812 6.16 -23.99 8.08
C GLU A 812 7.61 -23.49 7.97
N HIS A 813 8.35 -24.10 7.04
CA HIS A 813 9.77 -23.87 6.88
C HIS A 813 10.04 -23.12 5.58
N ILE A 814 10.64 -21.93 5.70
CA ILE A 814 11.02 -21.09 4.56
C ILE A 814 12.55 -21.01 4.49
N ILE A 815 13.10 -21.39 3.35
CA ILE A 815 14.53 -21.30 3.07
C ILE A 815 14.83 -19.94 2.46
N PHE A 816 15.73 -19.16 3.07
CA PHE A 816 16.00 -17.80 2.61
C PHE A 816 16.80 -17.73 1.30
N LEU A 817 17.69 -18.70 1.07
CA LEU A 817 18.48 -18.86 -0.16
C LEU A 817 18.33 -20.30 -0.67
N GLU A 818 17.43 -20.52 -1.63
CA GLU A 818 17.16 -21.86 -2.14
C GLU A 818 18.22 -22.31 -3.15
N LYS A 819 18.53 -23.62 -3.14
CA LYS A 819 19.49 -24.20 -4.09
C LYS A 819 18.93 -24.10 -5.52
N ASP A 820 19.80 -23.77 -6.47
CA ASP A 820 19.52 -23.68 -7.91
C ASP A 820 18.52 -22.57 -8.34
N VAL A 821 18.14 -21.67 -7.41
CA VAL A 821 17.35 -20.46 -7.68
C VAL A 821 18.25 -19.21 -7.62
N ASP A 822 17.91 -18.15 -8.37
CA ASP A 822 18.57 -16.85 -8.25
C ASP A 822 18.46 -16.31 -6.80
N PRO A 823 19.55 -15.85 -6.18
CA PRO A 823 19.51 -15.33 -4.80
C PRO A 823 18.56 -14.15 -4.58
N THR A 824 18.42 -13.24 -5.55
CA THR A 824 17.50 -12.10 -5.45
C THR A 824 16.06 -12.60 -5.44
N VAL A 825 15.73 -13.51 -6.36
CA VAL A 825 14.42 -14.17 -6.41
C VAL A 825 14.12 -14.96 -5.15
N SER A 826 15.10 -15.68 -4.59
CA SER A 826 14.95 -16.44 -3.35
C SER A 826 14.59 -15.53 -2.17
N VAL A 827 15.30 -14.41 -2.02
CA VAL A 827 15.03 -13.43 -0.95
C VAL A 827 13.63 -12.83 -1.08
N LEU A 828 13.24 -12.43 -2.29
CA LEU A 828 11.91 -11.88 -2.54
C LEU A 828 10.81 -12.93 -2.34
N SER A 829 11.05 -14.17 -2.77
CA SER A 829 10.11 -15.30 -2.60
C SER A 829 9.91 -15.64 -1.12
N CYS A 830 10.97 -15.55 -0.31
CA CYS A 830 10.87 -15.72 1.13
C CYS A 830 10.01 -14.62 1.76
N ILE A 831 10.27 -13.35 1.45
CA ILE A 831 9.47 -12.22 1.96
C ILE A 831 8.01 -12.35 1.51
N GLY A 832 7.78 -12.73 0.25
CA GLY A 832 6.44 -13.01 -0.27
C GLY A 832 5.74 -14.15 0.45
N SER A 833 6.45 -15.26 0.68
CA SER A 833 5.90 -16.43 1.39
C SER A 833 5.51 -16.07 2.81
N LEU A 834 6.36 -15.34 3.53
CA LEU A 834 6.04 -14.81 4.86
C LEU A 834 4.75 -13.98 4.88
N TYR A 835 4.49 -13.21 3.83
CA TYR A 835 3.26 -12.45 3.70
C TYR A 835 2.02 -13.32 3.43
N THR A 836 2.17 -14.45 2.75
CA THR A 836 1.06 -15.40 2.51
C THR A 836 0.84 -16.39 3.65
N ASP A 837 1.84 -16.59 4.50
CA ASP A 837 1.84 -17.63 5.52
C ASP A 837 1.62 -17.06 6.94
N ASN A 838 1.98 -15.81 7.19
CA ASN A 838 1.60 -15.00 8.36
C ASN A 838 0.48 -14.03 7.97
#